data_AF-A0A8D3CL13-F1
#
_entry.id   AF-A0A8D3CL13-F1
#
_cell.length_a   1.000
_cell.length_b   1.000
_cell.length_c   1.000
_cell.angle_alpha   90.00
_cell.angle_beta   90.00
_cell.angle_gamma   90.00
#
_symmetry.space_group_name_H-M   'P 1'
#
loop_
_entity.id
_entity.type
_entity.pdbx_description
1 polymer ?
#
loop_
_entity_poly.entity_id
_entity_poly.type
_entity_poly.pdbx_seq_one_letter_code
_entity_poly.pdbx_strand_id
1 'polypeptide(L)'
;HACHCSDDCLVRGDCCTNYKSLCKGDSSWLQDQCEEIKSPECPAGFVRPPLIMLSVDGFRASYVKRGNAVIPNINKLRTCGTHAPYMRPVYPSKTFPNLYSLATGLYPESHGIVGNSMYDPVFDATFTLRSREKLNHRWWGGQPVRTVLPYVYAMHSEQPDTYGHKMGPMSTELNNPLRVIDRIVGQLMDGLKQMKLHRCVNIILVGDHGMEEAHCDRTEFLSNYMTNVDDIILIPGSLGRIRSRYPNNPKCERETKRPGKTMFCKKAEQHFKPYLKQHLPKRLHYAYNRRIEEIHLLVERKWHVREVFLRHCGFAGDHGYDNKITSMQTIFLGFGPTFKFRTKVPAFENIELYNVMCDLLGLKPAPNNGTHGSLNHLLRSPVYRPSMPEEVSRPATSGLVPAGADDLGCSCDDKVSFVLYFLLSDSRNLPYGRPAVLFRTKYSLLHHSDFISGYSESLSMPLWTSYTVKVSPLPDALSNCVRPDSRVPPAYSQSCTNYRADKQITFAFLYPPQLSSTVDKKYDGVLITNTVPMFPAFKRIWGYFQRALVKKYATERNGVNVLVGPVFDYNCDGVRDSAEKIREYVSGTIPVPTHYFAVLTSCLDFTQAADSCSGPLSSAAFILPHRPSNDETCRSSEEESRWAEELMKMHTARVRDVELLTGLDLYRRTTRSYGEILSLKTYMHTYESEI
;
A
#
# COMPACT_ATOMS: atom_id res chain seq x y z
N HIS A 1 -37.15 5.77 -33.57
CA HIS A 1 -35.71 5.98 -33.81
C HIS A 1 -34.96 5.99 -32.48
N ALA A 2 -33.65 5.72 -32.46
CA ALA A 2 -32.85 5.69 -31.21
C ALA A 2 -32.52 7.10 -30.66
N CYS A 3 -32.51 8.11 -31.54
CA CYS A 3 -32.39 9.54 -31.24
C CYS A 3 -32.99 10.33 -32.41
N HIS A 4 -33.12 11.65 -32.26
CA HIS A 4 -33.76 12.52 -33.27
C HIS A 4 -32.81 13.58 -33.85
N CYS A 5 -33.15 14.04 -35.05
CA CYS A 5 -32.56 15.21 -35.72
C CYS A 5 -33.64 16.24 -36.10
N SER A 6 -34.85 16.12 -35.53
CA SER A 6 -35.94 17.07 -35.74
C SER A 6 -35.60 18.42 -35.10
N ASP A 7 -36.21 19.50 -35.58
CA ASP A 7 -35.96 20.83 -35.04
C ASP A 7 -36.38 21.00 -33.58
N ASP A 8 -37.30 20.15 -33.08
CA ASP A 8 -37.77 20.14 -31.70
C ASP A 8 -36.98 19.19 -30.78
N CYS A 9 -35.99 18.44 -31.29
CA CYS A 9 -35.29 17.42 -30.49
C CYS A 9 -34.54 18.02 -29.27
N LEU A 10 -34.09 19.27 -29.37
CA LEU A 10 -33.39 19.95 -28.27
C LEU A 10 -34.35 20.28 -27.13
N VAL A 11 -35.60 20.62 -27.46
CA VAL A 11 -36.66 20.90 -26.50
C VAL A 11 -37.13 19.61 -25.83
N ARG A 12 -37.21 18.52 -26.61
CA ARG A 12 -37.58 17.19 -26.11
C ARG A 12 -36.44 16.49 -25.33
N GLY A 13 -35.21 16.94 -25.49
CA GLY A 13 -34.03 16.35 -24.85
C GLY A 13 -33.60 15.00 -25.44
N ASP A 14 -33.90 14.75 -26.72
CA ASP A 14 -33.72 13.45 -27.38
C ASP A 14 -32.93 13.51 -28.71
N CYS A 15 -32.24 14.63 -28.96
CA CYS A 15 -31.34 14.75 -30.11
C CYS A 15 -30.20 13.72 -30.07
N CYS A 16 -29.74 13.28 -31.24
CA CYS A 16 -28.47 12.61 -31.35
C CYS A 16 -27.32 13.53 -30.85
N THR A 17 -26.27 12.96 -30.24
CA THR A 17 -25.20 13.76 -29.59
C THR A 17 -24.39 14.61 -30.56
N ASN A 18 -24.37 14.24 -31.83
CA ASN A 18 -23.71 14.96 -32.92
C ASN A 18 -24.67 15.87 -33.71
N TYR A 19 -25.91 16.11 -33.24
CA TYR A 19 -26.91 16.92 -33.95
C TYR A 19 -26.40 18.33 -34.25
N LYS A 20 -25.86 19.05 -33.25
CA LYS A 20 -25.32 20.40 -33.48
C LYS A 20 -24.16 20.41 -34.47
N SER A 21 -23.24 19.46 -34.35
CA SER A 21 -22.10 19.41 -35.27
C SER A 21 -22.48 19.02 -36.70
N LEU A 22 -23.41 18.10 -36.86
CA LEU A 22 -23.80 17.57 -38.17
C LEU A 22 -24.86 18.44 -38.87
N CYS A 23 -25.84 18.95 -38.12
CA CYS A 23 -27.02 19.63 -38.67
C CYS A 23 -26.98 21.16 -38.51
N LYS A 24 -26.17 21.70 -37.60
CA LYS A 24 -26.06 23.15 -37.36
C LYS A 24 -24.67 23.73 -37.68
N GLY A 25 -23.69 22.89 -38.02
CA GLY A 25 -22.34 23.32 -38.43
C GLY A 25 -21.40 23.67 -37.27
N ASP A 26 -21.77 23.34 -36.03
CA ASP A 26 -20.91 23.55 -34.86
C ASP A 26 -19.68 22.62 -34.92
N SER A 27 -18.56 23.03 -34.32
CA SER A 27 -17.43 22.11 -34.10
C SER A 27 -17.80 21.01 -33.11
N SER A 28 -17.25 19.80 -33.26
CA SER A 28 -17.33 18.79 -32.20
C SER A 28 -16.48 19.20 -31.00
N TRP A 29 -16.73 18.63 -29.82
CA TRP A 29 -15.89 18.86 -28.66
C TRP A 29 -14.45 18.48 -28.96
N LEU A 30 -14.20 17.40 -29.70
CA LEU A 30 -12.85 16.95 -30.06
C LEU A 30 -12.08 17.99 -30.87
N GLN A 31 -12.74 18.72 -31.77
CA GLN A 31 -12.12 19.71 -32.67
C GLN A 31 -11.74 21.03 -31.98
N ASP A 32 -12.36 21.36 -30.85
CA ASP A 32 -12.07 22.61 -30.13
C ASP A 32 -10.64 22.64 -29.57
N GLN A 33 -10.14 23.82 -29.20
CA GLN A 33 -8.88 23.90 -28.45
C GLN A 33 -9.10 23.57 -26.96
N CYS A 34 -8.04 23.09 -26.29
CA CYS A 34 -8.08 22.99 -24.82
C CYS A 34 -8.10 24.39 -24.22
N GLU A 35 -9.21 24.77 -23.60
CA GLU A 35 -9.34 26.03 -22.87
C GLU A 35 -9.38 25.79 -21.36
N GLU A 36 -8.83 26.74 -20.61
CA GLU A 36 -8.86 26.69 -19.15
C GLU A 36 -10.27 27.05 -18.64
N ILE A 37 -10.86 26.15 -17.84
CA ILE A 37 -12.12 26.40 -17.13
C ILE A 37 -11.77 27.01 -15.78
N LYS A 38 -11.89 28.33 -15.66
CA LYS A 38 -11.52 29.09 -14.43
C LYS A 38 -12.60 29.00 -13.35
N SER A 39 -13.86 28.92 -13.76
CA SER A 39 -15.05 28.76 -12.92
C SER A 39 -16.06 27.87 -13.61
N PRO A 40 -16.94 27.15 -12.89
CA PRO A 40 -18.00 26.36 -13.51
C PRO A 40 -18.94 27.21 -14.36
N GLU A 41 -19.17 26.81 -15.60
CA GLU A 41 -20.12 27.44 -16.52
C GLU A 41 -21.39 26.58 -16.63
N CYS A 42 -22.22 26.62 -15.57
CA CYS A 42 -23.39 25.77 -15.44
C CYS A 42 -24.70 26.50 -15.86
N PRO A 43 -25.60 25.83 -16.60
CA PRO A 43 -26.95 26.34 -16.86
C PRO A 43 -27.77 26.54 -15.58
N ALA A 44 -28.86 27.31 -15.67
CA ALA A 44 -29.78 27.52 -14.55
C ALA A 44 -30.33 26.19 -14.02
N GLY A 45 -30.42 26.07 -12.68
CA GLY A 45 -30.89 24.86 -11.98
C GLY A 45 -29.77 23.99 -11.40
N PHE A 46 -28.53 24.14 -11.85
CA PHE A 46 -27.37 23.47 -11.25
C PHE A 46 -26.81 24.30 -10.09
N VAL A 47 -27.04 23.87 -8.84
CA VAL A 47 -26.50 24.56 -7.66
C VAL A 47 -25.03 24.22 -7.37
N ARG A 48 -24.50 23.21 -8.04
CA ARG A 48 -23.08 22.81 -8.02
C ARG A 48 -22.73 22.01 -9.30
N PRO A 49 -21.45 21.94 -9.68
CA PRO A 49 -20.97 21.04 -10.73
C PRO A 49 -21.40 19.58 -10.48
N PRO A 50 -22.07 18.92 -11.43
CA PRO A 50 -22.27 17.48 -11.36
C PRO A 50 -20.95 16.73 -11.50
N LEU A 51 -20.90 15.51 -10.97
CA LEU A 51 -19.81 14.56 -11.18
C LEU A 51 -20.30 13.41 -12.06
N ILE A 52 -19.57 13.12 -13.14
CA ILE A 52 -19.72 11.90 -13.93
C ILE A 52 -18.48 11.03 -13.74
N MET A 53 -18.68 9.84 -13.21
CA MET A 53 -17.66 8.80 -13.12
C MET A 53 -17.81 7.82 -14.28
N LEU A 54 -16.80 7.74 -15.14
CA LEU A 54 -16.72 6.85 -16.29
C LEU A 54 -15.72 5.75 -15.94
N SER A 55 -16.23 4.56 -15.63
CA SER A 55 -15.43 3.37 -15.38
C SER A 55 -15.24 2.58 -16.68
N VAL A 56 -13.99 2.25 -17.00
CA VAL A 56 -13.61 1.38 -18.13
C VAL A 56 -12.87 0.15 -17.61
N ASP A 57 -13.55 -0.99 -17.61
CA ASP A 57 -13.06 -2.25 -17.02
C ASP A 57 -11.79 -2.73 -17.73
N GLY A 58 -10.76 -3.10 -16.96
CA GLY A 58 -9.52 -3.68 -17.48
C GLY A 58 -8.69 -2.72 -18.35
N PHE A 59 -8.91 -1.41 -18.26
CA PHE A 59 -8.13 -0.41 -18.99
C PHE A 59 -6.73 -0.26 -18.38
N ARG A 60 -5.80 -1.11 -18.83
CA ARG A 60 -4.37 -1.04 -18.46
C ARG A 60 -3.79 0.33 -18.76
N ALA A 61 -3.02 0.88 -17.82
CA ALA A 61 -2.40 2.20 -17.92
C ALA A 61 -1.63 2.42 -19.23
N SER A 62 -0.90 1.41 -19.72
CA SER A 62 -0.13 1.50 -20.95
C SER A 62 -0.97 1.69 -22.23
N TYR A 63 -2.28 1.42 -22.22
CA TYR A 63 -3.14 1.62 -23.38
C TYR A 63 -3.25 3.10 -23.78
N VAL A 64 -3.00 4.03 -22.85
CA VAL A 64 -2.96 5.47 -23.17
C VAL A 64 -1.85 5.81 -24.18
N LYS A 65 -0.81 4.97 -24.28
CA LYS A 65 0.30 5.14 -25.25
C LYS A 65 -0.13 4.92 -26.70
N ARG A 66 -1.32 4.32 -26.96
CA ARG A 66 -1.89 4.25 -28.32
C ARG A 66 -2.22 5.63 -28.88
N GLY A 67 -2.41 6.63 -28.02
CA GLY A 67 -2.48 8.05 -28.39
C GLY A 67 -3.63 8.42 -29.32
N ASN A 68 -3.49 9.57 -29.99
CA ASN A 68 -4.53 10.16 -30.84
C ASN A 68 -4.97 9.27 -32.02
N ALA A 69 -4.15 8.32 -32.45
CA ALA A 69 -4.48 7.42 -33.57
C ALA A 69 -5.56 6.39 -33.22
N VAL A 70 -5.78 6.14 -31.92
CA VAL A 70 -6.74 5.12 -31.44
C VAL A 70 -7.75 5.72 -30.46
N ILE A 71 -7.30 6.63 -29.59
CA ILE A 71 -8.10 7.18 -28.50
C ILE A 71 -8.03 8.72 -28.43
N PRO A 72 -8.41 9.44 -29.50
CA PRO A 72 -8.28 10.91 -29.57
C PRO A 72 -9.10 11.66 -28.50
N ASN A 73 -10.32 11.23 -28.16
CA ASN A 73 -11.15 11.90 -27.14
C ASN A 73 -10.57 11.71 -25.73
N ILE A 74 -10.19 10.48 -25.38
CA ILE A 74 -9.56 10.16 -24.09
C ILE A 74 -8.21 10.88 -23.97
N ASN A 75 -7.41 10.90 -25.06
CA ASN A 75 -6.15 11.63 -25.03
C ASN A 75 -6.36 13.13 -24.89
N LYS A 76 -7.44 13.70 -25.45
CA LYS A 76 -7.81 15.10 -25.23
C LYS A 76 -8.21 15.37 -23.77
N LEU A 77 -9.00 14.49 -23.14
CA LEU A 77 -9.29 14.60 -21.70
C LEU A 77 -7.99 14.58 -20.87
N ARG A 78 -7.06 13.68 -21.22
CA ARG A 78 -5.75 13.57 -20.57
C ARG A 78 -4.87 14.81 -20.74
N THR A 79 -4.84 15.39 -21.94
CA THR A 79 -3.97 16.55 -22.23
C THR A 79 -4.57 17.85 -21.73
N CYS A 80 -5.90 18.04 -21.79
CA CYS A 80 -6.54 19.25 -21.27
C CYS A 80 -6.73 19.21 -19.74
N GLY A 81 -6.96 18.03 -19.15
CA GLY A 81 -7.28 17.86 -17.73
C GLY A 81 -6.09 17.58 -16.81
N THR A 82 -6.40 16.92 -15.70
CA THR A 82 -5.44 16.37 -14.74
C THR A 82 -5.31 14.85 -14.95
N HIS A 83 -4.09 14.32 -15.00
CA HIS A 83 -3.89 12.87 -15.12
C HIS A 83 -2.70 12.36 -14.30
N ALA A 84 -2.78 11.11 -13.88
CA ALA A 84 -1.65 10.37 -13.33
C ALA A 84 -1.00 9.51 -14.44
N PRO A 85 0.30 9.16 -14.33
CA PRO A 85 0.89 8.16 -15.23
C PRO A 85 0.19 6.80 -15.10
N TYR A 86 -0.29 6.49 -13.90
CA TYR A 86 -1.17 5.36 -13.60
C TYR A 86 -1.83 5.56 -12.23
N MET A 87 -2.90 4.83 -12.00
CA MET A 87 -3.54 4.65 -10.71
C MET A 87 -3.35 3.19 -10.28
N ARG A 88 -3.05 2.98 -8.99
CA ARG A 88 -2.86 1.65 -8.41
C ARG A 88 -4.20 1.11 -7.91
N PRO A 89 -4.60 -0.11 -8.34
CA PRO A 89 -5.80 -0.77 -7.81
C PRO A 89 -5.57 -1.30 -6.38
N VAL A 90 -6.63 -1.74 -5.71
CA VAL A 90 -6.53 -2.60 -4.52
C VAL A 90 -6.25 -4.05 -4.91
N TYR A 91 -5.76 -4.83 -3.96
CA TYR A 91 -5.61 -6.28 -4.10
C TYR A 91 -6.87 -7.02 -3.60
N PRO A 92 -7.36 -8.06 -4.32
CA PRO A 92 -6.92 -8.48 -5.64
C PRO A 92 -7.36 -7.50 -6.73
N SER A 93 -6.57 -7.39 -7.79
CA SER A 93 -6.84 -6.52 -8.96
C SER A 93 -7.98 -7.08 -9.84
N LYS A 94 -9.16 -7.26 -9.24
CA LYS A 94 -10.40 -7.76 -9.84
C LYS A 94 -11.50 -6.69 -9.78
N THR A 95 -12.46 -6.78 -10.69
CA THR A 95 -13.54 -5.82 -10.93
C THR A 95 -14.32 -5.40 -9.68
N PHE A 96 -15.03 -6.32 -9.02
CA PHE A 96 -15.92 -5.95 -7.91
C PHE A 96 -15.19 -5.38 -6.70
N PRO A 97 -14.04 -5.94 -6.25
CA PRO A 97 -13.23 -5.31 -5.22
C PRO A 97 -12.85 -3.87 -5.56
N ASN A 98 -12.37 -3.62 -6.79
CA ASN A 98 -11.86 -2.30 -7.18
C ASN A 98 -12.96 -1.27 -7.43
N LEU A 99 -14.06 -1.63 -8.09
CA LEU A 99 -15.21 -0.75 -8.26
C LEU A 99 -15.82 -0.35 -6.92
N TYR A 100 -15.88 -1.28 -5.96
CA TYR A 100 -16.43 -0.98 -4.65
C TYR A 100 -15.45 -0.20 -3.76
N SER A 101 -14.14 -0.44 -3.87
CA SER A 101 -13.11 0.43 -3.27
C SER A 101 -13.17 1.85 -3.81
N LEU A 102 -13.35 2.03 -5.12
CA LEU A 102 -13.56 3.36 -5.72
C LEU A 102 -14.78 4.05 -5.10
N ALA A 103 -15.89 3.33 -4.93
CA ALA A 103 -17.13 3.88 -4.41
C ALA A 103 -17.10 4.19 -2.91
N THR A 104 -16.21 3.58 -2.12
CA THR A 104 -16.23 3.64 -0.64
C THR A 104 -14.95 4.18 -0.01
N GLY A 105 -13.84 4.21 -0.75
CA GLY A 105 -12.51 4.52 -0.23
C GLY A 105 -11.96 3.46 0.72
N LEU A 106 -12.56 2.27 0.76
CA LEU A 106 -12.20 1.19 1.68
C LEU A 106 -11.37 0.10 0.99
N TYR A 107 -10.54 -0.58 1.76
CA TYR A 107 -9.92 -1.84 1.33
C TYR A 107 -10.95 -2.99 1.28
N PRO A 108 -10.72 -4.02 0.45
CA PRO A 108 -11.60 -5.18 0.34
C PRO A 108 -11.90 -5.90 1.64
N GLU A 109 -10.92 -6.01 2.52
CA GLU A 109 -11.13 -6.61 3.84
C GLU A 109 -12.12 -5.83 4.72
N SER A 110 -12.22 -4.52 4.54
CA SER A 110 -13.11 -3.64 5.31
C SER A 110 -14.52 -3.56 4.72
N HIS A 111 -14.66 -3.36 3.40
CA HIS A 111 -15.98 -3.29 2.76
C HIS A 111 -16.60 -4.66 2.46
N GLY A 112 -15.83 -5.74 2.60
CA GLY A 112 -16.30 -7.12 2.56
C GLY A 112 -16.42 -7.75 1.16
N ILE A 113 -16.13 -7.00 0.10
CA ILE A 113 -16.14 -7.52 -1.28
C ILE A 113 -14.71 -7.92 -1.65
N VAL A 114 -14.29 -9.08 -1.15
CA VAL A 114 -12.89 -9.54 -1.19
C VAL A 114 -12.51 -10.26 -2.50
N GLY A 115 -13.48 -10.49 -3.39
CA GLY A 115 -13.26 -11.07 -4.71
C GLY A 115 -14.54 -11.14 -5.54
N ASN A 116 -14.39 -11.43 -6.84
CA ASN A 116 -15.53 -11.67 -7.74
C ASN A 116 -16.29 -12.98 -7.41
N SER A 117 -15.64 -13.87 -6.67
CA SER A 117 -16.21 -15.07 -6.05
C SER A 117 -15.70 -15.17 -4.62
N MET A 118 -16.59 -15.42 -3.66
CA MET A 118 -16.25 -15.53 -2.24
C MET A 118 -17.32 -16.29 -1.46
N TYR A 119 -16.93 -16.92 -0.36
CA TYR A 119 -17.81 -17.61 0.57
C TYR A 119 -17.77 -16.91 1.92
N ASP A 120 -18.93 -16.76 2.56
CA ASP A 120 -19.01 -16.26 3.93
C ASP A 120 -19.48 -17.40 4.84
N PRO A 121 -18.63 -17.89 5.76
CA PRO A 121 -18.96 -19.01 6.64
C PRO A 121 -20.08 -18.68 7.64
N VAL A 122 -20.35 -17.40 7.92
CA VAL A 122 -21.45 -17.00 8.81
C VAL A 122 -22.78 -16.98 8.07
N PHE A 123 -22.76 -16.63 6.78
CA PHE A 123 -23.97 -16.64 5.95
C PHE A 123 -24.26 -18.00 5.33
N ASP A 124 -23.28 -18.90 5.39
CA ASP A 124 -23.22 -20.16 4.64
C ASP A 124 -23.66 -19.99 3.18
N ALA A 125 -23.10 -18.98 2.53
CA ALA A 125 -23.50 -18.57 1.19
C ALA A 125 -22.29 -18.24 0.33
N THR A 126 -22.45 -18.47 -0.98
CA THR A 126 -21.42 -18.14 -1.98
C THR A 126 -21.89 -16.97 -2.83
N PHE A 127 -21.09 -15.91 -2.84
CA PHE A 127 -21.23 -14.78 -3.73
C PHE A 127 -20.52 -15.05 -5.05
N THR A 128 -21.18 -14.83 -6.18
CA THR A 128 -20.55 -14.78 -7.51
C THR A 128 -21.19 -13.70 -8.38
N LEU A 129 -20.44 -13.20 -9.38
CA LEU A 129 -20.91 -12.18 -10.33
C LEU A 129 -22.22 -12.52 -11.06
N ARG A 130 -22.50 -13.81 -11.27
CA ARG A 130 -23.70 -14.29 -11.99
C ARG A 130 -24.86 -14.65 -11.08
N SER A 131 -24.60 -14.86 -9.79
CA SER A 131 -25.61 -15.25 -8.82
C SER A 131 -26.53 -14.08 -8.43
N ARG A 132 -27.76 -14.40 -7.98
CA ARG A 132 -28.66 -13.42 -7.33
C ARG A 132 -28.16 -12.98 -5.95
N GLU A 133 -27.30 -13.77 -5.31
CA GLU A 133 -26.70 -13.43 -4.01
C GLU A 133 -26.00 -12.08 -4.01
N LYS A 134 -25.48 -11.62 -5.16
CA LYS A 134 -24.87 -10.30 -5.28
C LYS A 134 -25.82 -9.14 -4.95
N LEU A 135 -27.14 -9.34 -5.03
CA LEU A 135 -28.14 -8.31 -4.74
C LEU A 135 -28.45 -8.20 -3.23
N ASN A 136 -28.01 -9.16 -2.42
CA ASN A 136 -28.26 -9.15 -0.98
C ASN A 136 -27.34 -8.14 -0.28
N HIS A 137 -27.93 -7.15 0.40
CA HIS A 137 -27.20 -6.06 1.06
C HIS A 137 -26.17 -6.55 2.11
N ARG A 138 -26.35 -7.74 2.70
CA ARG A 138 -25.46 -8.37 3.69
C ARG A 138 -23.99 -8.51 3.23
N TRP A 139 -23.75 -8.51 1.92
CA TRP A 139 -22.41 -8.60 1.35
C TRP A 139 -21.65 -7.27 1.37
N TRP A 140 -22.36 -6.14 1.35
CA TRP A 140 -21.85 -4.83 0.99
C TRP A 140 -21.70 -3.93 2.23
N GLY A 141 -20.47 -3.83 2.75
CA GLY A 141 -20.13 -2.97 3.90
C GLY A 141 -19.73 -1.55 3.51
N GLY A 142 -19.50 -0.69 4.49
CA GLY A 142 -19.11 0.70 4.25
C GLY A 142 -20.25 1.56 3.70
N GLN A 143 -19.91 2.76 3.21
CA GLN A 143 -20.88 3.72 2.68
C GLN A 143 -20.45 4.21 1.29
N PRO A 144 -21.06 3.72 0.20
CA PRO A 144 -20.73 4.19 -1.14
C PRO A 144 -21.15 5.65 -1.34
N VAL A 145 -20.49 6.37 -2.26
CA VAL A 145 -20.87 7.73 -2.63
C VAL A 145 -22.32 7.75 -3.10
N ARG A 146 -23.21 8.39 -2.34
CA ARG A 146 -24.62 8.59 -2.70
C ARG A 146 -25.05 10.01 -2.34
N THR A 147 -25.88 10.60 -3.20
CA THR A 147 -26.60 11.85 -2.94
C THR A 147 -28.11 11.64 -3.07
N VAL A 148 -28.90 12.54 -2.48
CA VAL A 148 -30.38 12.50 -2.48
C VAL A 148 -30.99 13.05 -3.78
N LEU A 149 -30.20 13.78 -4.59
CA LEU A 149 -30.57 14.39 -5.88
C LEU A 149 -29.40 14.16 -6.86
N PRO A 150 -29.61 13.90 -8.19
CA PRO A 150 -28.55 13.36 -9.03
C PRO A 150 -27.52 14.43 -9.44
N TYR A 151 -26.59 14.72 -8.53
CA TYR A 151 -25.33 15.42 -8.80
C TYR A 151 -24.18 14.44 -9.06
N VAL A 152 -24.46 13.13 -9.01
CA VAL A 152 -23.51 12.06 -9.25
C VAL A 152 -24.08 11.09 -10.27
N TYR A 153 -23.32 10.80 -11.31
CA TYR A 153 -23.63 9.84 -12.34
C TYR A 153 -22.47 8.86 -12.46
N ALA A 154 -22.78 7.58 -12.64
CA ALA A 154 -21.78 6.55 -12.89
C ALA A 154 -22.14 5.81 -14.18
N MET A 155 -21.16 5.63 -15.04
CA MET A 155 -21.24 4.81 -16.24
C MET A 155 -20.09 3.82 -16.20
N HIS A 156 -20.38 2.58 -16.58
CA HIS A 156 -19.40 1.50 -16.59
C HIS A 156 -19.42 0.82 -17.97
N SER A 157 -18.25 0.45 -18.45
CA SER A 157 -18.03 -0.29 -19.69
C SER A 157 -17.24 -1.55 -19.36
N GLU A 158 -17.74 -2.72 -19.77
CA GLU A 158 -17.05 -4.02 -19.63
C GLU A 158 -15.87 -4.17 -20.62
N GLN A 159 -15.60 -3.12 -21.40
CA GLN A 159 -14.46 -3.00 -22.30
C GLN A 159 -13.43 -2.01 -21.75
N PRO A 160 -12.12 -2.23 -22.00
CA PRO A 160 -11.55 -3.26 -22.89
C PRO A 160 -11.36 -4.66 -22.26
N ASP A 161 -11.73 -4.87 -20.99
CA ASP A 161 -11.50 -6.13 -20.25
C ASP A 161 -11.91 -7.39 -21.02
N THR A 162 -13.14 -7.44 -21.53
CA THR A 162 -13.66 -8.62 -22.24
C THR A 162 -12.80 -8.99 -23.46
N TYR A 163 -12.32 -8.01 -24.24
CA TYR A 163 -11.41 -8.29 -25.35
C TYR A 163 -9.98 -8.56 -24.88
N GLY A 164 -9.54 -7.92 -23.79
CA GLY A 164 -8.26 -8.20 -23.15
C GLY A 164 -8.13 -9.66 -22.72
N HIS A 165 -9.19 -10.22 -22.14
CA HIS A 165 -9.26 -11.65 -21.82
C HIS A 165 -9.21 -12.54 -23.06
N LYS A 166 -9.90 -12.18 -24.14
CA LYS A 166 -9.98 -13.00 -25.37
C LYS A 166 -8.70 -12.98 -26.21
N MET A 167 -8.11 -11.80 -26.37
CA MET A 167 -7.04 -11.56 -27.35
C MET A 167 -5.68 -11.27 -26.69
N GLY A 168 -5.65 -11.03 -25.39
CA GLY A 168 -4.46 -10.61 -24.65
C GLY A 168 -4.21 -9.11 -24.72
N PRO A 169 -3.50 -8.53 -23.73
CA PRO A 169 -3.35 -7.08 -23.61
C PRO A 169 -2.46 -6.44 -24.69
N MET A 170 -1.62 -7.23 -25.38
CA MET A 170 -0.69 -6.72 -26.39
C MET A 170 -1.21 -6.83 -27.82
N SER A 171 -2.37 -7.45 -28.03
CA SER A 171 -2.97 -7.61 -29.36
C SER A 171 -3.28 -6.27 -30.03
N THR A 172 -3.05 -6.19 -31.34
CA THR A 172 -3.44 -5.04 -32.17
C THR A 172 -4.95 -4.97 -32.39
N GLU A 173 -5.66 -6.09 -32.28
CA GLU A 173 -7.13 -6.15 -32.37
C GLU A 173 -7.79 -5.39 -31.22
N LEU A 174 -7.09 -5.20 -30.10
CA LEU A 174 -7.53 -4.36 -28.98
C LEU A 174 -7.72 -2.88 -29.36
N ASN A 175 -7.13 -2.42 -30.47
CA ASN A 175 -7.34 -1.06 -30.95
C ASN A 175 -8.81 -0.79 -31.32
N ASN A 176 -9.55 -1.80 -31.79
CA ASN A 176 -10.96 -1.64 -32.15
C ASN A 176 -11.87 -1.39 -30.93
N PRO A 177 -11.88 -2.20 -29.86
CA PRO A 177 -12.65 -1.89 -28.66
C PRO A 177 -12.19 -0.58 -28.01
N LEU A 178 -10.90 -0.25 -28.03
CA LEU A 178 -10.42 1.06 -27.55
C LEU A 178 -11.01 2.23 -28.35
N ARG A 179 -11.09 2.14 -29.69
CA ARG A 179 -11.78 3.15 -30.52
C ARG A 179 -13.27 3.25 -30.23
N VAL A 180 -13.92 2.13 -29.89
CA VAL A 180 -15.35 2.12 -29.52
C VAL A 180 -15.56 2.88 -28.21
N ILE A 181 -14.76 2.59 -27.19
CA ILE A 181 -14.81 3.31 -25.90
C ILE A 181 -14.52 4.79 -26.12
N ASP A 182 -13.49 5.13 -26.89
CA ASP A 182 -13.15 6.52 -27.20
C ASP A 182 -14.28 7.26 -27.92
N ARG A 183 -14.97 6.59 -28.84
CA ARG A 183 -16.16 7.14 -29.51
C ARG A 183 -17.29 7.40 -28.53
N ILE A 184 -17.51 6.52 -27.55
CA ILE A 184 -18.52 6.70 -26.49
C ILE A 184 -18.14 7.91 -25.62
N VAL A 185 -16.87 8.07 -25.26
CA VAL A 185 -16.37 9.27 -24.57
C VAL A 185 -16.60 10.52 -25.42
N GLY A 186 -16.33 10.46 -26.72
CA GLY A 186 -16.63 11.55 -27.65
C GLY A 186 -18.12 11.91 -27.70
N GLN A 187 -19.01 10.90 -27.80
CA GLN A 187 -20.46 11.09 -27.77
C GLN A 187 -20.93 11.77 -26.49
N LEU A 188 -20.39 11.36 -25.34
CA LEU A 188 -20.67 12.02 -24.06
C LEU A 188 -20.23 13.48 -24.09
N MET A 189 -18.99 13.76 -24.51
CA MET A 189 -18.47 15.13 -24.52
C MET A 189 -19.21 16.04 -25.52
N ASP A 190 -19.58 15.53 -26.69
CA ASP A 190 -20.39 16.24 -27.68
C ASP A 190 -21.81 16.51 -27.14
N GLY A 191 -22.42 15.53 -26.47
CA GLY A 191 -23.71 15.70 -25.80
C GLY A 191 -23.66 16.75 -24.69
N LEU A 192 -22.61 16.72 -23.85
CA LEU A 192 -22.38 17.74 -22.82
C LEU A 192 -22.13 19.11 -23.45
N LYS A 193 -21.42 19.20 -24.58
CA LYS A 193 -21.23 20.46 -25.31
C LYS A 193 -22.57 20.98 -25.84
N GLN A 194 -23.39 20.11 -26.43
CA GLN A 194 -24.71 20.45 -26.95
C GLN A 194 -25.63 21.05 -25.87
N MET A 195 -25.57 20.50 -24.65
CA MET A 195 -26.31 20.96 -23.47
C MET A 195 -25.65 22.13 -22.71
N LYS A 196 -24.52 22.66 -23.19
CA LYS A 196 -23.71 23.68 -22.49
C LYS A 196 -23.23 23.24 -21.10
N LEU A 197 -22.95 21.95 -20.92
CA LEU A 197 -22.47 21.33 -19.68
C LEU A 197 -21.00 20.91 -19.70
N HIS A 198 -20.35 20.87 -20.87
CA HIS A 198 -18.94 20.48 -21.02
C HIS A 198 -17.92 21.32 -20.20
N ARG A 199 -18.32 22.52 -19.75
CA ARG A 199 -17.54 23.42 -18.88
C ARG A 199 -18.15 23.58 -17.48
N CYS A 200 -19.18 22.80 -17.17
CA CYS A 200 -19.86 22.73 -15.87
C CYS A 200 -19.51 21.44 -15.13
N VAL A 201 -19.54 20.30 -15.82
CA VAL A 201 -19.43 18.97 -15.23
C VAL A 201 -17.98 18.63 -14.88
N ASN A 202 -17.78 18.00 -13.71
CA ASN A 202 -16.55 17.29 -13.38
C ASN A 202 -16.65 15.84 -13.87
N ILE A 203 -15.63 15.37 -14.58
CA ILE A 203 -15.55 14.04 -15.15
C ILE A 203 -14.34 13.34 -14.54
N ILE A 204 -14.55 12.12 -14.05
CA ILE A 204 -13.48 11.18 -13.70
C ILE A 204 -13.58 10.01 -14.67
N LEU A 205 -12.60 9.86 -15.56
CA LEU A 205 -12.43 8.65 -16.37
C LEU A 205 -11.36 7.76 -15.72
N VAL A 206 -11.76 6.56 -15.35
CA VAL A 206 -11.00 5.70 -14.44
C VAL A 206 -11.14 4.24 -14.85
N GLY A 207 -10.08 3.46 -14.69
CA GLY A 207 -10.20 2.00 -14.76
C GLY A 207 -10.16 1.38 -13.37
N ASP A 208 -10.61 0.14 -13.27
CA ASP A 208 -10.63 -0.63 -12.03
C ASP A 208 -9.33 -1.43 -11.84
N HIS A 209 -8.78 -2.00 -12.91
CA HIS A 209 -7.48 -2.68 -12.96
C HIS A 209 -6.87 -2.62 -14.37
N GLY A 210 -5.70 -3.23 -14.52
CA GLY A 210 -5.08 -3.50 -15.82
C GLY A 210 -5.33 -4.93 -16.33
N MET A 211 -4.44 -5.42 -17.19
CA MET A 211 -4.56 -6.71 -17.87
C MET A 211 -3.17 -7.28 -18.20
N GLU A 212 -2.95 -8.56 -17.92
CA GLU A 212 -1.70 -9.29 -18.17
C GLU A 212 -1.92 -10.42 -19.18
N GLU A 213 -0.87 -10.80 -19.92
CA GLU A 213 -0.89 -11.98 -20.79
C GLU A 213 -0.97 -13.25 -19.97
N ALA A 214 -1.96 -14.10 -20.24
CA ALA A 214 -2.14 -15.36 -19.55
C ALA A 214 -2.36 -16.49 -20.57
N HIS A 215 -1.69 -17.62 -20.36
CA HIS A 215 -1.78 -18.80 -21.23
C HIS A 215 -1.93 -20.07 -20.40
N CYS A 216 -2.53 -21.11 -20.98
CA CYS A 216 -2.67 -22.41 -20.30
C CYS A 216 -1.34 -23.03 -19.91
N ASP A 217 -0.32 -22.88 -20.76
CA ASP A 217 1.01 -23.46 -20.56
C ASP A 217 1.70 -22.91 -19.30
N ARG A 218 1.25 -21.75 -18.80
CA ARG A 218 1.68 -21.14 -17.56
C ARG A 218 0.65 -21.36 -16.45
N THR A 219 0.29 -22.61 -16.20
CA THR A 219 -0.63 -22.98 -15.11
C THR A 219 0.02 -24.00 -14.19
N GLU A 220 0.07 -23.67 -12.90
CA GLU A 220 0.46 -24.57 -11.83
C GLU A 220 -0.76 -25.34 -11.33
N PHE A 221 -0.60 -26.66 -11.17
CA PHE A 221 -1.66 -27.55 -10.73
C PHE A 221 -1.39 -28.07 -9.33
N LEU A 222 -2.33 -27.85 -8.39
CA LEU A 222 -2.16 -28.25 -6.99
C LEU A 222 -2.02 -29.76 -6.81
N SER A 223 -2.55 -30.56 -7.74
CA SER A 223 -2.34 -32.02 -7.78
C SER A 223 -0.86 -32.42 -7.86
N ASN A 224 0.03 -31.52 -8.32
CA ASN A 224 1.48 -31.75 -8.36
C ASN A 224 2.18 -31.45 -7.03
N TYR A 225 1.47 -30.87 -6.06
CA TYR A 225 2.01 -30.43 -4.76
C TYR A 225 1.35 -31.15 -3.59
N MET A 226 0.14 -31.69 -3.79
CA MET A 226 -0.69 -32.30 -2.75
C MET A 226 -1.35 -33.58 -3.27
N THR A 227 -1.43 -34.61 -2.43
CA THR A 227 -2.09 -35.88 -2.78
C THR A 227 -3.61 -35.81 -2.67
N ASN A 228 -4.14 -35.01 -1.74
CA ASN A 228 -5.57 -34.99 -1.39
C ASN A 228 -6.24 -33.69 -1.85
N VAL A 229 -6.17 -33.37 -3.15
CA VAL A 229 -6.80 -32.15 -3.69
C VAL A 229 -8.34 -32.18 -3.61
N ASP A 230 -8.94 -33.35 -3.46
CA ASP A 230 -10.40 -33.51 -3.35
C ASP A 230 -10.97 -32.97 -2.02
N ASP A 231 -10.13 -32.87 -0.98
CA ASP A 231 -10.53 -32.40 0.36
C ASP A 231 -10.56 -30.87 0.48
N ILE A 232 -10.11 -30.17 -0.55
CA ILE A 232 -10.05 -28.70 -0.59
C ILE A 232 -11.01 -28.11 -1.61
N ILE A 233 -11.26 -26.81 -1.45
CA ILE A 233 -11.89 -25.94 -2.43
C ILE A 233 -10.91 -24.82 -2.72
N LEU A 234 -10.44 -24.76 -3.97
CA LEU A 234 -9.62 -23.67 -4.50
C LEU A 234 -10.50 -22.63 -5.20
N ILE A 235 -10.24 -21.36 -4.93
CA ILE A 235 -10.58 -20.26 -5.82
C ILE A 235 -9.38 -20.04 -6.75
N PRO A 236 -9.47 -20.44 -8.04
CA PRO A 236 -8.32 -20.52 -8.93
C PRO A 236 -8.07 -19.22 -9.72
N GLY A 237 -6.99 -19.21 -10.49
CA GLY A 237 -6.67 -18.15 -11.47
C GLY A 237 -5.38 -17.40 -11.12
N SER A 238 -5.39 -16.08 -11.29
CA SER A 238 -4.28 -15.14 -11.03
C SER A 238 -3.91 -14.98 -9.55
N LEU A 239 -4.63 -15.68 -8.69
CA LEU A 239 -4.43 -15.84 -7.25
C LEU A 239 -5.05 -17.18 -6.87
N GLY A 240 -4.63 -17.75 -5.75
CA GLY A 240 -5.28 -18.92 -5.16
C GLY A 240 -5.81 -18.61 -3.77
N ARG A 241 -7.01 -19.08 -3.43
CA ARG A 241 -7.48 -19.13 -2.04
C ARG A 241 -8.00 -20.52 -1.73
N ILE A 242 -7.49 -21.13 -0.66
CA ILE A 242 -7.80 -22.53 -0.33
C ILE A 242 -8.57 -22.58 0.98
N ARG A 243 -9.72 -23.26 0.96
CA ARG A 243 -10.44 -23.69 2.18
C ARG A 243 -10.70 -25.19 2.16
N SER A 244 -10.98 -25.75 3.33
CA SER A 244 -11.42 -27.14 3.42
C SER A 244 -12.84 -27.32 2.88
N ARG A 245 -13.09 -28.45 2.22
CA ARG A 245 -14.43 -28.93 1.88
C ARG A 245 -15.19 -29.43 3.11
N TYR A 246 -14.47 -29.86 4.14
CA TYR A 246 -15.01 -30.43 5.38
C TYR A 246 -14.52 -29.64 6.61
N PRO A 247 -15.03 -28.42 6.85
CA PRO A 247 -14.55 -27.53 7.91
C PRO A 247 -14.66 -28.13 9.32
N ASN A 248 -15.61 -29.06 9.54
CA ASN A 248 -15.81 -29.75 10.82
C ASN A 248 -14.99 -31.06 10.95
N ASN A 249 -14.16 -31.41 9.95
CA ASN A 249 -13.32 -32.60 10.01
C ASN A 249 -11.93 -32.24 10.60
N PRO A 250 -11.59 -32.68 11.83
CA PRO A 250 -10.34 -32.32 12.50
C PRO A 250 -9.09 -32.84 11.77
N LYS A 251 -9.22 -33.86 10.90
CA LYS A 251 -8.13 -34.35 10.05
C LYS A 251 -7.77 -33.35 8.95
N CYS A 252 -8.77 -32.75 8.30
CA CYS A 252 -8.58 -31.71 7.28
C CYS A 252 -8.14 -30.37 7.89
N GLU A 253 -8.56 -30.04 9.12
CA GLU A 253 -8.13 -28.83 9.84
C GLU A 253 -6.61 -28.84 10.12
N ARG A 254 -6.04 -29.99 10.46
CA ARG A 254 -4.57 -30.15 10.65
C ARG A 254 -3.77 -29.95 9.36
N GLU A 255 -4.29 -30.42 8.22
CA GLU A 255 -3.63 -30.28 6.92
C GLU A 255 -3.79 -28.85 6.34
N THR A 256 -4.91 -28.18 6.61
CA THR A 256 -5.17 -26.79 6.17
C THR A 256 -4.54 -25.72 7.08
N LYS A 257 -4.21 -26.02 8.34
CA LYS A 257 -3.43 -25.12 9.22
C LYS A 257 -1.91 -25.36 9.20
N ARG A 258 -1.43 -26.47 8.62
CA ARG A 258 0.00 -26.76 8.37
C ARG A 258 0.47 -26.83 6.89
N PRO A 259 -0.17 -26.18 5.87
CA PRO A 259 0.33 -26.21 4.49
C PRO A 259 1.69 -25.51 4.34
N GLY A 260 2.09 -24.75 5.36
CA GLY A 260 3.40 -24.14 5.60
C GLY A 260 4.62 -24.99 5.23
N LYS A 261 4.53 -26.33 5.28
CA LYS A 261 5.63 -27.22 4.88
C LYS A 261 5.34 -28.04 3.63
N THR A 262 4.08 -28.23 3.25
CA THR A 262 3.70 -29.15 2.17
C THR A 262 3.71 -28.49 0.79
N MET A 263 3.51 -27.18 0.67
CA MET A 263 3.49 -26.49 -0.65
C MET A 263 4.62 -25.48 -0.85
N PHE A 264 5.42 -25.23 0.19
CA PHE A 264 6.56 -24.32 0.10
C PHE A 264 7.74 -25.01 -0.58
N CYS A 265 8.31 -24.35 -1.59
CA CYS A 265 9.60 -24.70 -2.19
C CYS A 265 9.67 -26.16 -2.65
N LYS A 266 8.56 -26.70 -3.18
CA LYS A 266 8.49 -28.08 -3.66
C LYS A 266 9.15 -28.29 -5.01
N LYS A 267 9.19 -27.24 -5.83
CA LYS A 267 9.90 -27.21 -7.11
C LYS A 267 10.86 -26.02 -7.11
N ALA A 268 11.98 -26.17 -7.82
CA ALA A 268 12.95 -25.09 -8.02
C ALA A 268 12.32 -23.90 -8.77
N GLU A 269 11.47 -24.19 -9.76
CA GLU A 269 10.70 -23.22 -10.54
C GLU A 269 9.22 -23.34 -10.15
N GLN A 270 8.87 -22.78 -8.99
CA GLN A 270 7.49 -22.69 -8.51
C GLN A 270 6.98 -21.26 -8.70
N HIS A 271 5.89 -21.10 -9.46
CA HIS A 271 5.38 -19.79 -9.87
C HIS A 271 4.24 -19.24 -9.00
N PHE A 272 4.13 -19.74 -7.78
CA PHE A 272 3.27 -19.18 -6.74
C PHE A 272 3.92 -19.33 -5.37
N LYS A 273 3.65 -18.39 -4.48
CA LYS A 273 4.08 -18.45 -3.08
C LYS A 273 2.85 -18.62 -2.18
N PRO A 274 2.74 -19.74 -1.44
CA PRO A 274 1.70 -19.87 -0.42
C PRO A 274 1.97 -18.95 0.76
N TYR A 275 0.91 -18.42 1.36
CA TYR A 275 0.92 -17.60 2.56
C TYR A 275 -0.24 -18.01 3.45
N LEU A 276 -0.03 -17.99 4.76
CA LEU A 276 -1.15 -17.71 5.65
C LEU A 276 -1.48 -16.23 5.50
N LYS A 277 -2.75 -15.86 5.47
CA LYS A 277 -3.17 -14.48 5.13
C LYS A 277 -2.52 -13.41 6.02
N GLN A 278 -2.23 -13.71 7.28
CA GLN A 278 -1.50 -12.81 8.20
C GLN A 278 -0.06 -12.49 7.80
N HIS A 279 0.57 -13.36 7.00
CA HIS A 279 1.95 -13.21 6.53
C HIS A 279 2.03 -12.58 5.12
N LEU A 280 0.89 -12.29 4.49
CA LEU A 280 0.88 -11.52 3.25
C LEU A 280 1.51 -10.14 3.50
N PRO A 281 2.18 -9.54 2.49
CA PRO A 281 2.69 -8.18 2.60
C PRO A 281 1.61 -7.20 3.07
N LYS A 282 1.89 -6.46 4.16
CA LYS A 282 0.88 -5.61 4.83
C LYS A 282 0.30 -4.52 3.94
N ARG A 283 1.04 -4.04 2.93
CA ARG A 283 0.54 -3.11 1.90
C ARG A 283 -0.66 -3.64 1.10
N LEU A 284 -0.93 -4.95 1.13
CA LEU A 284 -2.08 -5.53 0.44
C LEU A 284 -3.40 -5.33 1.19
N HIS A 285 -3.36 -5.11 2.52
CA HIS A 285 -4.56 -4.97 3.38
C HIS A 285 -5.61 -6.05 3.05
N TYR A 286 -5.18 -7.31 3.09
CA TYR A 286 -5.93 -8.47 2.61
C TYR A 286 -5.85 -9.66 3.58
N ALA A 287 -6.22 -9.44 4.83
CA ALA A 287 -6.27 -10.48 5.87
C ALA A 287 -7.49 -10.38 6.79
N TYR A 288 -7.90 -9.16 7.18
CA TYR A 288 -8.90 -8.88 8.21
C TYR A 288 -10.35 -9.04 7.72
N ASN A 289 -10.66 -10.17 7.10
CA ASN A 289 -12.03 -10.54 6.78
C ASN A 289 -12.19 -12.06 6.84
N ARG A 290 -13.31 -12.52 7.39
CA ARG A 290 -13.65 -13.95 7.46
C ARG A 290 -13.91 -14.59 6.09
N ARG A 291 -14.19 -13.77 5.07
CA ARG A 291 -14.38 -14.19 3.66
C ARG A 291 -13.06 -14.41 2.92
N ILE A 292 -11.93 -13.99 3.53
CA ILE A 292 -10.59 -14.28 3.03
C ILE A 292 -10.14 -15.57 3.71
N GLU A 293 -10.01 -16.63 2.91
CA GLU A 293 -9.52 -17.92 3.37
C GLU A 293 -8.14 -17.83 4.05
N GLU A 294 -7.87 -18.71 5.01
CA GLU A 294 -6.61 -18.68 5.78
C GLU A 294 -5.38 -18.88 4.88
N ILE A 295 -5.49 -19.72 3.85
CA ILE A 295 -4.41 -20.01 2.90
C ILE A 295 -4.63 -19.21 1.63
N HIS A 296 -3.63 -18.41 1.29
CA HIS A 296 -3.59 -17.60 0.09
C HIS A 296 -2.38 -17.96 -0.77
N LEU A 297 -2.55 -18.08 -2.07
CA LEU A 297 -1.47 -18.30 -3.03
C LEU A 297 -1.27 -17.00 -3.81
N LEU A 298 -0.11 -16.37 -3.58
CA LEU A 298 0.30 -15.21 -4.35
C LEU A 298 0.99 -15.71 -5.62
N VAL A 299 0.29 -15.58 -6.75
CA VAL A 299 0.72 -16.13 -8.04
C VAL A 299 1.59 -15.09 -8.77
N GLU A 300 2.66 -15.56 -9.39
CA GLU A 300 3.52 -14.74 -10.22
C GLU A 300 2.76 -14.21 -11.45
N ARG A 301 3.11 -13.02 -11.95
CA ARG A 301 2.46 -12.48 -13.17
C ARG A 301 2.55 -13.48 -14.32
N LYS A 302 1.54 -13.48 -15.18
CA LYS A 302 1.40 -14.37 -16.35
C LYS A 302 1.16 -15.86 -16.02
N TRP A 303 1.18 -16.24 -14.75
CA TRP A 303 0.89 -17.60 -14.29
C TRP A 303 -0.50 -17.73 -13.70
N HIS A 304 -0.99 -18.97 -13.63
CA HIS A 304 -2.23 -19.33 -12.95
C HIS A 304 -2.03 -20.49 -12.01
N VAL A 305 -2.95 -20.61 -11.06
CA VAL A 305 -3.07 -21.80 -10.22
C VAL A 305 -4.45 -22.45 -10.36
N ARG A 306 -4.49 -23.77 -10.48
CA ARG A 306 -5.70 -24.60 -10.59
C ARG A 306 -5.56 -25.91 -9.81
N GLU A 307 -6.66 -26.59 -9.55
CA GLU A 307 -6.64 -27.89 -8.87
C GLU A 307 -6.12 -28.99 -9.81
N VAL A 308 -6.69 -29.08 -11.02
CA VAL A 308 -6.44 -30.15 -11.99
C VAL A 308 -6.15 -29.63 -13.40
N PHE A 309 -5.48 -30.46 -14.20
CA PHE A 309 -5.11 -30.16 -15.57
C PHE A 309 -6.32 -29.86 -16.48
N LEU A 310 -6.19 -28.83 -17.31
CA LEU A 310 -7.16 -28.47 -18.36
C LEU A 310 -6.44 -28.38 -19.71
N ARG A 311 -6.98 -29.04 -20.74
CA ARG A 311 -6.42 -28.99 -22.11
C ARG A 311 -6.53 -27.62 -22.77
N HIS A 312 -7.53 -26.82 -22.40
CA HIS A 312 -7.77 -25.51 -22.99
C HIS A 312 -8.45 -24.58 -21.99
N CYS A 313 -8.00 -23.33 -21.92
CA CYS A 313 -8.44 -22.36 -20.91
C CYS A 313 -9.26 -21.22 -21.50
N GLY A 314 -9.22 -21.03 -22.84
CA GLY A 314 -10.08 -20.10 -23.55
C GLY A 314 -9.83 -18.61 -23.25
N PHE A 315 -8.65 -18.25 -22.73
CA PHE A 315 -8.23 -16.87 -22.51
C PHE A 315 -6.78 -16.66 -22.98
N ALA A 316 -6.47 -15.43 -23.36
CA ALA A 316 -5.14 -14.93 -23.68
C ALA A 316 -4.70 -13.80 -22.72
N GLY A 317 -5.60 -13.33 -21.85
CA GLY A 317 -5.29 -12.38 -20.78
C GLY A 317 -6.04 -12.69 -19.49
N ASP A 318 -5.48 -12.29 -18.36
CA ASP A 318 -6.15 -12.27 -17.05
C ASP A 318 -5.53 -11.18 -16.17
N HIS A 319 -6.16 -10.93 -15.03
CA HIS A 319 -5.84 -9.90 -14.06
C HIS A 319 -6.21 -10.41 -12.66
N GLY A 320 -5.83 -9.72 -11.58
CA GLY A 320 -6.04 -10.18 -10.20
C GLY A 320 -4.75 -10.49 -9.44
N TYR A 321 -3.60 -10.33 -10.11
CA TYR A 321 -2.27 -10.40 -9.53
C TYR A 321 -2.01 -9.28 -8.51
N ASP A 322 -0.84 -9.31 -7.88
CA ASP A 322 -0.35 -8.28 -6.97
C ASP A 322 -0.53 -6.87 -7.56
N ASN A 323 -1.16 -5.98 -6.79
CA ASN A 323 -1.58 -4.66 -7.23
C ASN A 323 -0.40 -3.69 -7.48
N LYS A 324 0.84 -4.04 -7.14
CA LYS A 324 2.02 -3.22 -7.52
C LYS A 324 2.49 -3.47 -8.95
N ILE A 325 2.10 -4.60 -9.56
CA ILE A 325 2.61 -5.05 -10.86
C ILE A 325 2.19 -4.11 -11.99
N THR A 326 3.12 -3.76 -12.89
CA THR A 326 2.91 -2.77 -13.97
C THR A 326 1.73 -3.09 -14.88
N SER A 327 1.50 -4.36 -15.20
CA SER A 327 0.36 -4.79 -16.01
C SER A 327 -0.99 -4.65 -15.31
N MET A 328 -1.01 -4.58 -13.97
CA MET A 328 -2.24 -4.38 -13.17
C MET A 328 -2.57 -2.91 -12.94
N GLN A 329 -1.66 -1.98 -13.27
CA GLN A 329 -1.94 -0.56 -13.10
C GLN A 329 -2.98 -0.09 -14.11
N THR A 330 -3.82 0.85 -13.69
CA THR A 330 -4.97 1.32 -14.46
C THR A 330 -4.92 2.85 -14.66
N ILE A 331 -5.90 3.42 -15.36
CA ILE A 331 -5.91 4.85 -15.69
C ILE A 331 -6.68 5.69 -14.65
N PHE A 332 -6.29 6.96 -14.56
CA PHE A 332 -7.07 8.03 -13.95
C PHE A 332 -6.92 9.33 -14.76
N LEU A 333 -8.04 9.94 -15.11
CA LEU A 333 -8.15 11.24 -15.78
C LEU A 333 -9.26 12.06 -15.11
N GLY A 334 -8.93 13.27 -14.64
CA GLY A 334 -9.88 14.24 -14.11
C GLY A 334 -10.01 15.43 -15.05
N PHE A 335 -11.23 15.79 -15.46
CA PHE A 335 -11.51 16.94 -16.33
C PHE A 335 -12.72 17.71 -15.81
N GLY A 336 -12.69 19.04 -15.88
CA GLY A 336 -13.80 19.89 -15.43
C GLY A 336 -13.32 21.11 -14.65
N PRO A 337 -14.25 21.95 -14.14
CA PRO A 337 -13.91 23.22 -13.49
C PRO A 337 -13.13 23.07 -12.19
N THR A 338 -13.26 21.94 -11.48
CA THR A 338 -12.61 21.76 -10.17
C THR A 338 -11.21 21.13 -10.27
N PHE A 339 -10.93 20.40 -11.35
CA PHE A 339 -9.61 19.83 -11.61
C PHE A 339 -8.64 20.88 -12.16
N LYS A 340 -7.33 20.67 -11.96
CA LYS A 340 -6.31 21.52 -12.59
C LYS A 340 -6.25 21.30 -14.10
N PHE A 341 -5.88 22.35 -14.82
CA PHE A 341 -5.72 22.35 -16.26
C PHE A 341 -4.32 21.84 -16.65
N ARG A 342 -4.24 21.00 -17.69
CA ARG A 342 -2.98 20.47 -18.27
C ARG A 342 -1.96 20.00 -17.23
N THR A 343 -2.42 19.24 -16.24
CA THR A 343 -1.60 18.88 -15.08
C THR A 343 -1.32 17.38 -15.03
N LYS A 344 -0.03 17.00 -14.93
CA LYS A 344 0.39 15.63 -14.60
C LYS A 344 0.66 15.55 -13.12
N VAL A 345 0.10 14.54 -12.45
CA VAL A 345 0.31 14.26 -11.02
C VAL A 345 1.05 12.94 -10.81
N PRO A 346 1.67 12.69 -9.65
CA PRO A 346 2.24 11.39 -9.31
C PRO A 346 1.18 10.27 -9.30
N ALA A 347 1.64 9.02 -9.36
CA ALA A 347 0.76 7.88 -9.19
C ALA A 347 0.21 7.80 -7.76
N PHE A 348 -1.05 7.37 -7.64
CA PHE A 348 -1.75 7.24 -6.35
C PHE A 348 -2.68 6.00 -6.35
N GLU A 349 -3.29 5.70 -5.22
CA GLU A 349 -4.17 4.54 -5.04
C GLU A 349 -5.65 4.88 -5.24
N ASN A 350 -6.43 3.96 -5.80
CA ASN A 350 -7.85 4.20 -6.07
C ASN A 350 -8.71 4.46 -4.82
N ILE A 351 -8.30 3.99 -3.64
CA ILE A 351 -8.97 4.27 -2.35
C ILE A 351 -9.03 5.77 -2.03
N GLU A 352 -8.10 6.56 -2.58
CA GLU A 352 -8.04 8.01 -2.35
C GLU A 352 -9.15 8.78 -3.10
N LEU A 353 -9.72 8.18 -4.17
CA LEU A 353 -10.70 8.86 -5.02
C LEU A 353 -12.04 9.09 -4.33
N TYR A 354 -12.41 8.29 -3.33
CA TYR A 354 -13.63 8.54 -2.56
C TYR A 354 -13.65 9.92 -1.91
N ASN A 355 -12.54 10.30 -1.27
CA ASN A 355 -12.40 11.62 -0.65
C ASN A 355 -12.47 12.74 -1.70
N VAL A 356 -11.81 12.55 -2.85
CA VAL A 356 -11.89 13.52 -3.97
C VAL A 356 -13.31 13.65 -4.50
N MET A 357 -14.03 12.55 -4.70
CA MET A 357 -15.43 12.59 -5.14
C MET A 357 -16.31 13.31 -4.11
N CYS A 358 -16.11 13.07 -2.82
CA CYS A 358 -16.80 13.82 -1.77
C CYS A 358 -16.47 15.32 -1.84
N ASP A 359 -15.20 15.71 -2.02
CA ASP A 359 -14.79 17.12 -2.16
C ASP A 359 -15.43 17.79 -3.40
N LEU A 360 -15.44 17.11 -4.55
CA LEU A 360 -16.08 17.60 -5.78
C LEU A 360 -17.58 17.85 -5.61
N LEU A 361 -18.22 17.07 -4.73
CA LEU A 361 -19.65 17.14 -4.47
C LEU A 361 -20.00 17.99 -3.25
N GLY A 362 -19.02 18.52 -2.51
CA GLY A 362 -19.24 19.22 -1.24
C GLY A 362 -19.88 18.32 -0.17
N LEU A 363 -19.49 17.04 -0.13
CA LEU A 363 -19.92 16.05 0.84
C LEU A 363 -18.85 15.86 1.91
N LYS A 364 -19.28 15.57 3.14
CA LYS A 364 -18.38 15.03 4.16
C LYS A 364 -18.17 13.54 3.88
N PRO A 365 -16.94 13.06 3.63
CA PRO A 365 -16.70 11.64 3.42
C PRO A 365 -17.02 10.83 4.69
N ALA A 366 -17.57 9.63 4.52
CA ALA A 366 -17.64 8.64 5.60
C ALA A 366 -16.22 8.16 5.97
N PRO A 367 -16.00 7.57 7.17
CA PRO A 367 -14.71 6.99 7.52
C PRO A 367 -14.27 5.97 6.47
N ASN A 368 -13.07 6.16 5.92
CA ASN A 368 -12.51 5.37 4.84
C ASN A 368 -10.98 5.24 4.99
N ASN A 369 -10.34 4.44 4.14
CA ASN A 369 -8.89 4.18 4.21
C ASN A 369 -8.05 5.21 3.43
N GLY A 370 -8.67 6.07 2.61
CA GLY A 370 -7.99 7.16 1.93
C GLY A 370 -7.51 8.24 2.91
N THR A 371 -6.37 8.86 2.59
CA THR A 371 -5.78 9.94 3.38
C THR A 371 -6.29 11.30 2.89
N HIS A 372 -7.40 11.79 3.46
CA HIS A 372 -8.08 13.02 3.00
C HIS A 372 -7.10 14.21 2.96
N GLY A 373 -6.94 14.81 1.78
CA GLY A 373 -5.99 15.89 1.51
C GLY A 373 -4.74 15.46 0.72
N SER A 374 -4.43 14.16 0.63
CA SER A 374 -3.30 13.62 -0.16
C SER A 374 -3.39 14.03 -1.64
N LEU A 375 -4.61 14.05 -2.20
CA LEU A 375 -4.92 14.39 -3.58
C LEU A 375 -5.36 15.84 -3.79
N ASN A 376 -5.18 16.73 -2.81
CA ASN A 376 -5.50 18.16 -2.99
C ASN A 376 -4.77 18.79 -4.19
N HIS A 377 -3.60 18.26 -4.54
CA HIS A 377 -2.82 18.73 -5.67
C HIS A 377 -3.45 18.44 -7.05
N LEU A 378 -4.52 17.62 -7.14
CA LEU A 378 -5.35 17.43 -8.34
C LEU A 378 -6.33 18.58 -8.57
N LEU A 379 -6.71 19.29 -7.50
CA LEU A 379 -7.80 20.25 -7.50
C LEU A 379 -7.28 21.68 -7.62
N ARG A 380 -8.00 22.54 -8.35
CA ARG A 380 -7.68 23.98 -8.45
C ARG A 380 -7.85 24.68 -7.11
N SER A 381 -8.94 24.36 -6.41
CA SER A 381 -9.30 24.96 -5.12
C SER A 381 -9.78 23.87 -4.17
N PRO A 382 -8.88 23.23 -3.41
CA PRO A 382 -9.24 22.18 -2.48
C PRO A 382 -10.20 22.69 -1.39
N VAL A 383 -11.32 21.97 -1.19
CA VAL A 383 -12.33 22.31 -0.19
C VAL A 383 -11.85 21.91 1.21
N TYR A 384 -11.21 20.74 1.32
CA TYR A 384 -10.65 20.25 2.57
C TYR A 384 -9.20 20.72 2.76
N ARG A 385 -8.91 21.27 3.94
CA ARG A 385 -7.57 21.64 4.37
C ARG A 385 -7.12 20.68 5.47
N PRO A 386 -6.21 19.73 5.18
CA PRO A 386 -5.78 18.78 6.19
C PRO A 386 -5.00 19.50 7.30
N SER A 387 -5.20 19.07 8.54
CA SER A 387 -4.41 19.47 9.70
C SER A 387 -3.62 18.29 10.23
N MET A 388 -2.44 18.59 10.78
CA MET A 388 -1.59 17.58 11.40
C MET A 388 -2.26 17.06 12.68
N PRO A 389 -2.31 15.73 12.92
CA PRO A 389 -2.95 15.18 14.11
C PRO A 389 -2.22 15.66 15.37
N GLU A 390 -2.96 15.91 16.44
CA GLU A 390 -2.37 16.30 17.73
C GLU A 390 -1.65 15.11 18.37
N GLU A 391 -0.48 15.38 18.96
CA GLU A 391 0.25 14.37 19.71
C GLU A 391 -0.50 14.01 21.00
N VAL A 392 -0.77 12.73 21.22
CA VAL A 392 -1.54 12.24 22.38
C VAL A 392 -0.64 12.01 23.59
N SER A 393 0.55 11.45 23.38
CA SER A 393 1.53 11.23 24.44
C SER A 393 2.79 12.04 24.16
N ARG A 394 3.16 12.90 25.10
CA ARG A 394 4.44 13.63 25.08
C ARG A 394 5.52 12.80 25.76
N PRO A 395 6.80 12.94 25.36
CA PRO A 395 7.88 12.19 25.99
C PRO A 395 8.10 12.67 27.43
N ALA A 396 8.33 11.74 28.34
CA ALA A 396 8.74 12.05 29.70
C ALA A 396 10.19 12.57 29.74
N THR A 397 10.50 13.40 30.73
CA THR A 397 11.86 13.87 30.99
C THR A 397 12.72 12.74 31.55
N SER A 398 13.71 12.29 30.79
CA SER A 398 14.70 11.30 31.23
C SER A 398 15.64 11.91 32.27
N GLY A 399 15.44 11.60 33.55
CA GLY A 399 16.38 11.93 34.64
C GLY A 399 17.35 10.78 34.91
N LEU A 400 18.48 11.07 35.57
CA LEU A 400 19.36 10.02 36.09
C LEU A 400 18.66 9.32 37.26
N VAL A 401 18.48 8.01 37.14
CA VAL A 401 17.97 7.17 38.23
C VAL A 401 19.18 6.52 38.93
N PRO A 402 19.23 6.48 40.27
CA PRO A 402 20.28 5.75 40.98
C PRO A 402 20.31 4.30 40.48
N ALA A 403 21.51 3.77 40.20
CA ALA A 403 21.66 2.39 39.75
C ALA A 403 21.03 1.43 40.78
N GLY A 404 19.90 0.82 40.42
CA GLY A 404 19.30 -0.25 41.19
C GLY A 404 20.22 -1.48 41.19
N ALA A 405 20.17 -2.25 42.26
CA ALA A 405 21.03 -3.43 42.49
C ALA A 405 20.59 -4.69 41.71
N ASP A 406 19.67 -4.58 40.75
CA ASP A 406 19.17 -5.73 39.99
C ASP A 406 20.11 -6.09 38.85
N ASP A 407 20.68 -7.30 38.92
CA ASP A 407 21.53 -7.87 37.88
C ASP A 407 20.69 -8.31 36.65
N LEU A 408 20.78 -7.55 35.55
CA LEU A 408 20.16 -7.90 34.27
C LEU A 408 20.88 -9.07 33.55
N GLY A 409 21.94 -9.63 34.15
CA GLY A 409 22.74 -10.72 33.63
C GLY A 409 23.51 -10.39 32.36
N CYS A 410 23.69 -9.11 32.05
CA CYS A 410 24.36 -8.62 30.85
C CYS A 410 25.86 -8.42 31.11
N SER A 411 26.73 -8.83 30.18
CA SER A 411 28.19 -8.77 30.34
C SER A 411 28.89 -8.13 29.14
N CYS A 412 29.89 -7.30 29.42
CA CYS A 412 30.81 -6.68 28.47
C CYS A 412 32.23 -6.77 29.06
N ASP A 413 33.20 -7.28 28.30
CA ASP A 413 34.58 -7.44 28.81
C ASP A 413 35.35 -6.11 28.93
N ASP A 414 34.87 -5.05 28.27
CA ASP A 414 35.56 -3.76 28.24
C ASP A 414 34.98 -2.74 29.24
N LYS A 415 35.81 -2.30 30.19
CA LYS A 415 35.49 -1.20 31.13
C LYS A 415 35.71 0.15 30.44
N VAL A 416 34.64 0.80 29.99
CA VAL A 416 34.70 2.18 29.48
C VAL A 416 33.74 3.10 30.23
N SER A 417 34.28 4.27 30.60
CA SER A 417 33.62 5.35 31.34
C SER A 417 32.39 5.88 30.62
N PHE A 418 31.38 6.23 31.42
CA PHE A 418 30.09 6.75 30.97
C PHE A 418 30.25 8.18 30.43
N VAL A 419 29.82 8.45 29.19
CA VAL A 419 29.69 9.83 28.69
C VAL A 419 28.22 10.10 28.42
N LEU A 420 27.63 10.98 29.23
CA LEU A 420 26.22 11.31 29.19
C LEU A 420 26.01 12.56 28.32
N TYR A 421 25.34 12.38 27.19
CA TYR A 421 25.11 13.46 26.23
C TYR A 421 23.73 14.12 26.47
N PHE A 422 23.69 15.18 27.27
CA PHE A 422 22.46 15.95 27.52
C PHE A 422 22.19 17.06 26.49
N LEU A 423 23.14 17.39 25.61
CA LEU A 423 23.10 18.60 24.76
C LEU A 423 23.46 18.33 23.28
N LEU A 424 23.03 17.19 22.72
CA LEU A 424 23.24 16.93 21.29
C LEU A 424 22.13 17.54 20.45
N SER A 425 22.49 18.16 19.34
CA SER A 425 21.54 18.72 18.39
C SER A 425 20.72 17.62 17.72
N ASP A 426 19.39 17.66 17.89
CA ASP A 426 18.43 16.78 17.23
C ASP A 426 18.49 16.87 15.69
N SER A 427 19.08 17.93 15.15
CA SER A 427 19.04 18.23 13.71
C SER A 427 19.60 17.11 12.83
N ARG A 428 20.64 16.40 13.27
CA ARG A 428 21.30 15.36 12.46
C ARG A 428 20.45 14.10 12.31
N ASN A 429 19.92 13.58 13.43
CA ASN A 429 19.27 12.28 13.48
C ASN A 429 17.74 12.37 13.48
N LEU A 430 17.16 13.56 13.65
CA LEU A 430 15.75 13.85 13.46
C LEU A 430 15.55 15.06 12.51
N PRO A 431 16.08 15.00 11.27
CA PRO A 431 16.00 16.12 10.33
C PRO A 431 14.55 16.52 10.01
N TYR A 432 13.62 15.55 10.04
CA TYR A 432 12.20 15.75 9.72
C TYR A 432 11.27 15.86 10.94
N GLY A 433 11.87 16.08 12.12
CA GLY A 433 11.18 16.10 13.40
C GLY A 433 10.94 14.72 13.99
N ARG A 434 10.71 14.71 15.30
CA ARG A 434 10.41 13.49 16.06
C ARG A 434 9.06 12.89 15.64
N PRO A 435 8.95 11.56 15.49
CA PRO A 435 7.65 10.90 15.37
C PRO A 435 6.75 11.22 16.57
N ALA A 436 5.53 11.68 16.33
CA ALA A 436 4.55 11.90 17.41
C ALA A 436 3.83 10.60 17.75
N VAL A 437 3.51 10.40 19.03
CA VAL A 437 2.80 9.21 19.50
C VAL A 437 1.31 9.52 19.62
N LEU A 438 0.48 8.87 18.79
CA LEU A 438 -0.96 9.13 18.66
C LEU A 438 -1.85 8.25 19.56
N PHE A 439 -1.26 7.59 20.55
CA PHE A 439 -1.96 6.77 21.53
C PHE A 439 -1.43 7.05 22.93
N ARG A 440 -2.21 6.70 23.96
CA ARG A 440 -1.83 6.88 25.37
C ARG A 440 -0.76 5.86 25.75
N THR A 441 0.43 6.34 26.11
CA THR A 441 1.55 5.53 26.61
C THR A 441 2.55 6.39 27.36
N LYS A 442 3.47 5.76 28.09
CA LYS A 442 4.64 6.42 28.69
C LYS A 442 5.88 6.03 27.90
N TYR A 443 6.59 7.03 27.41
CA TYR A 443 7.85 6.82 26.71
C TYR A 443 8.78 8.01 26.94
N SER A 444 10.07 7.79 26.81
CA SER A 444 11.13 8.76 27.09
C SER A 444 12.06 8.90 25.89
N LEU A 445 12.65 10.07 25.69
CA LEU A 445 13.66 10.27 24.65
C LEU A 445 15.04 9.90 25.18
N LEU A 446 15.71 9.01 24.44
CA LEU A 446 17.09 8.62 24.71
C LEU A 446 17.99 9.16 23.60
N HIS A 447 18.79 10.17 23.95
CA HIS A 447 19.73 10.80 23.04
C HIS A 447 21.08 10.08 23.10
N HIS A 448 21.69 9.88 21.93
CA HIS A 448 23.01 9.30 21.75
C HIS A 448 23.74 10.07 20.66
N SER A 449 25.05 9.86 20.53
CA SER A 449 25.86 10.55 19.52
C SER A 449 25.38 10.29 18.08
N ASP A 450 25.03 9.03 17.78
CA ASP A 450 24.78 8.59 16.40
C ASP A 450 23.32 8.18 16.15
N PHE A 451 22.45 8.19 17.17
CA PHE A 451 21.02 7.92 17.03
C PHE A 451 20.17 8.52 18.16
N ILE A 452 18.86 8.63 17.94
CA ILE A 452 17.87 9.03 18.94
C ILE A 452 16.75 8.00 18.94
N SER A 453 16.26 7.60 20.11
CA SER A 453 15.14 6.65 20.23
C SER A 453 14.03 7.15 21.17
N GLY A 454 12.80 6.72 20.87
CA GLY A 454 11.64 6.89 21.75
C GLY A 454 11.37 5.59 22.50
N TYR A 455 11.83 5.50 23.75
CA TYR A 455 11.81 4.27 24.55
C TYR A 455 10.51 4.11 25.34
N SER A 456 9.76 3.03 25.11
CA SER A 456 8.52 2.73 25.84
C SER A 456 8.83 1.94 27.11
N GLU A 457 8.50 2.52 28.27
CA GLU A 457 8.62 1.82 29.56
C GLU A 457 7.69 0.60 29.62
N SER A 458 6.51 0.70 29.02
CA SER A 458 5.50 -0.37 29.02
C SER A 458 5.86 -1.59 28.16
N LEU A 459 6.69 -1.40 27.13
CA LEU A 459 7.15 -2.47 26.24
C LEU A 459 8.59 -2.89 26.53
N SER A 460 9.28 -2.17 27.42
CA SER A 460 10.71 -2.29 27.69
C SER A 460 11.56 -2.24 26.41
N MET A 461 11.14 -1.50 25.39
CA MET A 461 11.87 -1.36 24.13
C MET A 461 11.52 -0.06 23.40
N PRO A 462 12.34 0.39 22.42
CA PRO A 462 11.99 1.54 21.61
C PRO A 462 10.74 1.32 20.76
N LEU A 463 9.87 2.34 20.72
CA LEU A 463 8.84 2.46 19.69
C LEU A 463 9.45 2.76 18.32
N TRP A 464 10.54 3.54 18.33
CA TRP A 464 11.29 3.90 17.14
C TRP A 464 12.72 4.30 17.51
N THR A 465 13.64 4.12 16.57
CA THR A 465 15.02 4.58 16.60
C THR A 465 15.34 5.26 15.27
N SER A 466 15.91 6.47 15.33
CA SER A 466 16.24 7.31 14.18
C SER A 466 17.73 7.62 14.13
N TYR A 467 18.35 7.45 12.96
CA TYR A 467 19.76 7.75 12.73
C TYR A 467 20.02 8.12 11.27
N THR A 468 21.06 8.91 11.01
CA THR A 468 21.42 9.33 9.65
C THR A 468 22.79 8.81 9.24
N VAL A 469 22.83 8.07 8.14
CA VAL A 469 24.05 7.44 7.61
C VAL A 469 24.59 8.24 6.42
N LYS A 470 25.89 8.56 6.47
CA LYS A 470 26.65 9.21 5.39
C LYS A 470 27.64 8.24 4.74
N VAL A 471 28.19 8.64 3.60
CA VAL A 471 29.17 7.86 2.81
C VAL A 471 30.51 7.83 3.55
N SER A 472 30.68 6.91 4.50
CA SER A 472 31.98 6.64 5.15
C SER A 472 32.20 5.14 5.33
N PRO A 473 33.46 4.64 5.26
CA PRO A 473 33.79 3.26 5.55
C PRO A 473 33.54 2.97 7.04
N LEU A 474 32.98 1.80 7.31
CA LEU A 474 32.55 1.37 8.65
C LEU A 474 33.37 0.14 9.04
N PRO A 475 33.82 0.04 10.30
CA PRO A 475 34.65 -1.08 10.74
C PRO A 475 33.84 -2.38 10.88
N ASP A 476 34.46 -3.49 10.46
CA ASP A 476 33.97 -4.85 10.70
C ASP A 476 34.35 -5.29 12.12
N ALA A 477 33.38 -5.29 13.04
CA ALA A 477 33.42 -6.13 14.25
C ALA A 477 32.05 -6.16 14.97
N LEU A 478 31.41 -7.32 15.00
CA LEU A 478 30.28 -7.60 15.88
C LEU A 478 30.78 -7.78 17.32
N SER A 479 30.38 -6.87 18.21
CA SER A 479 30.44 -7.14 19.65
C SER A 479 29.10 -7.75 20.05
N ASN A 480 29.11 -8.97 20.61
CA ASN A 480 27.93 -9.63 21.17
C ASN A 480 27.66 -9.20 22.63
N CYS A 481 28.16 -8.04 23.04
CA CYS A 481 27.91 -7.50 24.37
C CYS A 481 26.59 -6.71 24.41
N VAL A 482 25.94 -6.75 25.58
CA VAL A 482 24.87 -5.83 25.96
C VAL A 482 25.22 -5.17 27.29
N ARG A 483 24.90 -3.87 27.44
CA ARG A 483 25.14 -3.08 28.66
C ARG A 483 23.83 -2.55 29.24
N PRO A 484 23.67 -2.51 30.57
CA PRO A 484 22.58 -1.77 31.19
C PRO A 484 22.63 -0.27 30.83
N ASP A 485 21.46 0.38 30.78
CA ASP A 485 21.33 1.81 30.56
C ASP A 485 20.91 2.49 31.86
N SER A 486 21.76 3.33 32.43
CA SER A 486 21.50 3.98 33.72
C SER A 486 20.36 5.02 33.69
N ARG A 487 19.88 5.40 32.49
CA ARG A 487 18.75 6.32 32.34
C ARG A 487 17.40 5.62 32.51
N VAL A 488 17.37 4.28 32.42
CA VAL A 488 16.14 3.49 32.49
C VAL A 488 16.24 2.53 33.68
N PRO A 489 15.28 2.55 34.63
CA PRO A 489 15.28 1.62 35.75
C PRO A 489 15.27 0.14 35.31
N PRO A 490 15.86 -0.78 36.11
CA PRO A 490 15.80 -2.21 35.82
C PRO A 490 14.37 -2.75 35.63
N ALA A 491 13.39 -2.23 36.40
CA ALA A 491 11.98 -2.60 36.29
C ALA A 491 11.34 -2.33 34.92
N TYR A 492 11.92 -1.41 34.14
CA TYR A 492 11.47 -1.10 32.78
C TYR A 492 12.47 -1.55 31.71
N SER A 493 13.56 -2.22 32.10
CA SER A 493 14.59 -2.72 31.21
C SER A 493 14.38 -4.19 30.86
N GLN A 494 14.86 -4.61 29.69
CA GLN A 494 14.94 -6.04 29.37
C GLN A 494 16.06 -6.71 30.18
N SER A 495 16.04 -8.04 30.24
CA SER A 495 17.07 -8.84 30.89
C SER A 495 17.77 -9.78 29.90
N CYS A 496 19.09 -9.83 29.95
CA CYS A 496 19.89 -10.74 29.13
C CYS A 496 19.68 -12.21 29.56
N THR A 497 19.28 -12.46 30.80
CA THR A 497 18.97 -13.82 31.27
C THR A 497 17.73 -14.39 30.58
N ASN A 498 16.70 -13.57 30.30
CA ASN A 498 15.50 -13.99 29.59
C ASN A 498 15.82 -14.51 28.19
N TYR A 499 16.75 -13.86 27.49
CA TYR A 499 17.21 -14.31 26.16
C TYR A 499 18.12 -15.53 26.21
N ARG A 500 18.84 -15.77 27.31
CA ARG A 500 19.60 -17.02 27.50
C ARG A 500 18.69 -18.20 27.84
N ALA A 501 17.58 -17.94 28.51
CA ALA A 501 16.60 -18.96 28.90
C ALA A 501 15.72 -19.41 27.71
N ASP A 502 15.41 -18.49 26.79
CA ASP A 502 14.64 -18.78 25.59
C ASP A 502 15.51 -19.37 24.47
N LYS A 503 15.11 -20.52 23.93
CA LYS A 503 15.86 -21.20 22.85
C LYS A 503 15.43 -20.80 21.45
N GLN A 504 14.28 -20.14 21.31
CA GLN A 504 13.68 -19.83 20.01
C GLN A 504 13.98 -18.41 19.56
N ILE A 505 14.09 -17.47 20.50
CA ILE A 505 14.26 -16.05 20.23
C ILE A 505 15.55 -15.53 20.85
N THR A 506 16.20 -14.59 20.18
CA THR A 506 17.39 -13.88 20.67
C THR A 506 17.12 -12.38 20.64
N PHE A 507 18.14 -11.55 20.87
CA PHE A 507 18.04 -10.11 20.71
C PHE A 507 18.83 -9.63 19.47
N ALA A 508 18.45 -8.45 18.99
CA ALA A 508 19.20 -7.66 18.04
C ALA A 508 19.08 -6.17 18.37
N PHE A 509 19.82 -5.33 17.66
CA PHE A 509 19.85 -3.88 17.88
C PHE A 509 19.07 -3.13 16.80
N LEU A 510 18.30 -2.11 17.19
CA LEU A 510 17.63 -1.23 16.22
C LEU A 510 18.63 -0.29 15.54
N TYR A 511 19.43 0.43 16.33
CA TYR A 511 20.62 1.10 15.82
C TYR A 511 21.77 0.10 15.73
N PRO A 512 22.34 -0.17 14.54
CA PRO A 512 23.47 -1.09 14.39
C PRO A 512 24.76 -0.50 14.98
N PRO A 513 25.38 -1.13 16.00
CA PRO A 513 26.63 -0.63 16.60
C PRO A 513 27.80 -0.52 15.62
N GLN A 514 27.74 -1.24 14.49
CA GLN A 514 28.72 -1.21 13.41
C GLN A 514 28.70 0.12 12.66
N LEU A 515 27.60 0.87 12.72
CA LEU A 515 27.47 2.20 12.10
C LEU A 515 28.01 3.32 12.98
N SER A 516 28.63 3.00 14.12
CA SER A 516 29.18 3.98 15.06
C SER A 516 30.27 4.83 14.39
N SER A 517 30.22 6.13 14.64
CA SER A 517 31.19 7.09 14.09
C SER A 517 32.59 6.97 14.70
N THR A 518 32.69 6.46 15.94
CA THR A 518 33.97 6.15 16.61
C THR A 518 33.88 4.86 17.43
N VAL A 519 35.04 4.32 17.82
CA VAL A 519 35.12 3.13 18.69
C VAL A 519 34.46 3.39 20.04
N ASP A 520 34.69 4.56 20.65
CA ASP A 520 34.08 4.92 21.94
C ASP A 520 32.56 5.09 21.86
N LYS A 521 32.04 5.58 20.73
CA LYS A 521 30.58 5.72 20.55
C LYS A 521 29.88 4.40 20.27
N LYS A 522 30.62 3.33 19.96
CA LYS A 522 30.06 1.99 19.77
C LYS A 522 29.37 1.49 21.03
N TYR A 523 29.82 1.96 22.19
CA TYR A 523 29.24 1.65 23.49
C TYR A 523 27.79 2.12 23.65
N ASP A 524 27.40 3.22 22.98
CA ASP A 524 26.00 3.69 22.94
C ASP A 524 25.11 2.69 22.18
N GLY A 525 25.66 2.06 21.14
CA GLY A 525 24.93 1.10 20.31
C GLY A 525 24.61 -0.21 21.02
N VAL A 526 25.39 -0.60 22.04
CA VAL A 526 25.23 -1.89 22.76
C VAL A 526 24.40 -1.78 24.05
N LEU A 527 23.69 -0.67 24.26
CA LEU A 527 22.79 -0.50 25.41
C LEU A 527 21.56 -1.42 25.30
N ILE A 528 21.10 -1.94 26.44
CA ILE A 528 19.88 -2.77 26.57
C ILE A 528 18.63 -2.03 26.08
N THR A 529 18.63 -0.69 26.15
CA THR A 529 17.54 0.15 25.64
C THR A 529 17.49 0.25 24.12
N ASN A 530 18.50 -0.28 23.41
CA ASN A 530 18.54 -0.43 21.96
C ASN A 530 18.24 -1.86 21.50
N THR A 531 18.02 -2.81 22.43
CA THR A 531 17.73 -4.22 22.08
C THR A 531 16.25 -4.47 21.84
N VAL A 532 15.97 -5.37 20.92
CA VAL A 532 14.62 -5.85 20.58
C VAL A 532 14.65 -7.37 20.35
N PRO A 533 13.55 -8.10 20.68
CA PRO A 533 13.50 -9.54 20.53
C PRO A 533 13.37 -9.95 19.05
N MET A 534 14.32 -10.74 18.56
CA MET A 534 14.39 -11.19 17.18
C MET A 534 14.64 -12.70 17.05
N PHE A 535 13.89 -13.37 16.18
CA PHE A 535 14.15 -14.74 15.78
C PHE A 535 15.50 -14.82 15.04
N PRO A 536 16.31 -15.88 15.26
CA PRO A 536 17.57 -16.06 14.56
C PRO A 536 17.46 -16.02 13.03
N ALA A 537 16.38 -16.58 12.47
CA ALA A 537 16.11 -16.54 11.03
C ALA A 537 15.93 -15.10 10.52
N PHE A 538 15.13 -14.29 11.22
CA PHE A 538 14.90 -12.89 10.88
C PHE A 538 16.16 -12.03 11.08
N LYS A 539 16.99 -12.34 12.09
CA LYS A 539 18.26 -11.63 12.35
C LYS A 539 19.20 -11.67 11.13
N ARG A 540 19.11 -12.69 10.26
CA ARG A 540 19.84 -12.74 8.97
C ARG A 540 19.39 -11.63 8.02
N ILE A 541 18.08 -11.43 7.87
CA ILE A 541 17.49 -10.35 7.06
C ILE A 541 17.87 -9.00 7.64
N TRP A 542 17.65 -8.81 8.95
CA TRP A 542 17.94 -7.57 9.66
C TRP A 542 19.42 -7.18 9.59
N GLY A 543 20.31 -8.15 9.83
CA GLY A 543 21.74 -7.96 9.74
C GLY A 543 22.21 -7.61 8.33
N TYR A 544 21.64 -8.23 7.28
CA TYR A 544 21.95 -7.89 5.89
C TYR A 544 21.46 -6.47 5.53
N PHE A 545 20.24 -6.13 5.94
CA PHE A 545 19.69 -4.79 5.79
C PHE A 545 20.61 -3.73 6.39
N GLN A 546 20.98 -3.88 7.67
CA GLN A 546 21.82 -2.92 8.37
C GLN A 546 23.24 -2.83 7.80
N ARG A 547 23.89 -3.96 7.51
CA ARG A 547 25.31 -3.99 7.08
C ARG A 547 25.54 -3.65 5.61
N ALA A 548 24.59 -4.04 4.74
CA ALA A 548 24.76 -3.95 3.29
C ALA A 548 23.80 -2.94 2.65
N LEU A 549 22.50 -3.06 2.91
CA LEU A 549 21.49 -2.27 2.19
C LEU A 549 21.44 -0.81 2.65
N VAL A 550 21.52 -0.53 3.95
CA VAL A 550 21.60 0.84 4.46
C VAL A 550 22.80 1.58 3.86
N LYS A 551 23.96 0.90 3.75
CA LYS A 551 25.15 1.46 3.09
C LYS A 551 24.91 1.71 1.60
N LYS A 552 24.34 0.73 0.89
CA LYS A 552 23.97 0.87 -0.53
C LYS A 552 23.08 2.10 -0.75
N TYR A 553 22.01 2.24 0.02
CA TYR A 553 21.09 3.37 -0.09
C TYR A 553 21.73 4.71 0.29
N ALA A 554 22.58 4.74 1.32
CA ALA A 554 23.32 5.95 1.68
C ALA A 554 24.23 6.41 0.54
N THR A 555 24.92 5.49 -0.14
CA THR A 555 25.76 5.80 -1.30
C THR A 555 24.95 6.27 -2.50
N GLU A 556 23.86 5.58 -2.83
CA GLU A 556 23.01 5.91 -3.99
C GLU A 556 22.25 7.23 -3.84
N ARG A 557 22.00 7.70 -2.61
CA ARG A 557 21.10 8.82 -2.32
C ARG A 557 21.75 10.01 -1.61
N ASN A 558 23.08 10.05 -1.57
CA ASN A 558 23.85 11.09 -0.87
C ASN A 558 23.46 11.21 0.61
N GLY A 559 23.48 10.08 1.30
CA GLY A 559 23.04 9.91 2.67
C GLY A 559 21.58 9.52 2.79
N VAL A 560 21.25 8.84 3.90
CA VAL A 560 19.89 8.38 4.18
C VAL A 560 19.60 8.49 5.67
N ASN A 561 18.45 9.06 6.00
CA ASN A 561 17.89 8.97 7.35
C ASN A 561 17.08 7.68 7.46
N VAL A 562 17.32 6.92 8.52
CA VAL A 562 16.72 5.63 8.78
C VAL A 562 15.92 5.72 10.07
N LEU A 563 14.62 5.42 9.98
CA LEU A 563 13.73 5.26 11.12
C LEU A 563 13.25 3.81 11.18
N VAL A 564 13.50 3.13 12.29
CA VAL A 564 13.17 1.70 12.46
C VAL A 564 12.47 1.46 13.80
N GLY A 565 11.67 0.40 13.88
CA GLY A 565 11.02 0.01 15.13
C GLY A 565 10.16 -1.24 15.01
N PRO A 566 9.63 -1.74 16.15
CA PRO A 566 8.75 -2.91 16.20
C PRO A 566 7.31 -2.58 15.78
N VAL A 567 6.58 -3.61 15.34
CA VAL A 567 5.16 -3.56 15.00
C VAL A 567 4.43 -4.74 15.66
N PHE A 568 3.28 -4.46 16.27
CA PHE A 568 2.42 -5.45 16.90
C PHE A 568 1.03 -5.41 16.23
N ASP A 569 0.71 -6.47 15.51
CA ASP A 569 -0.54 -6.65 14.72
C ASP A 569 -0.92 -8.15 14.69
N TYR A 570 -1.21 -8.71 15.87
CA TYR A 570 -1.55 -10.11 16.09
C TYR A 570 -2.94 -10.47 15.58
N ASN A 571 -3.86 -9.51 15.55
CA ASN A 571 -5.20 -9.70 15.00
C ASN A 571 -5.28 -9.42 13.49
N CYS A 572 -4.18 -8.93 12.89
CA CYS A 572 -4.00 -8.74 11.46
C CYS A 572 -4.96 -7.73 10.86
N ASP A 573 -5.34 -6.70 11.62
CA ASP A 573 -6.25 -5.63 11.19
C ASP A 573 -5.54 -4.42 10.56
N GLY A 574 -4.20 -4.47 10.48
CA GLY A 574 -3.41 -3.40 9.87
C GLY A 574 -3.27 -2.17 10.78
N VAL A 575 -3.64 -2.28 12.06
CA VAL A 575 -3.57 -1.19 13.05
C VAL A 575 -2.78 -1.64 14.27
N ARG A 576 -2.15 -0.69 14.95
CA ARG A 576 -1.41 -0.93 16.20
C ARG A 576 -2.25 -1.67 17.25
N ASP A 577 -1.73 -2.78 17.75
CA ASP A 577 -2.33 -3.52 18.87
C ASP A 577 -2.30 -2.76 20.21
N SER A 578 -3.35 -2.92 21.01
CA SER A 578 -3.31 -2.64 22.44
C SER A 578 -2.52 -3.73 23.18
N ALA A 579 -2.08 -3.47 24.41
CA ALA A 579 -1.35 -4.46 25.21
C ALA A 579 -2.11 -5.79 25.37
N GLU A 580 -3.45 -5.75 25.44
CA GLU A 580 -4.33 -6.92 25.55
C GLU A 580 -4.38 -7.79 24.28
N LYS A 581 -4.08 -7.22 23.12
CA LYS A 581 -4.10 -7.95 21.84
C LYS A 581 -2.78 -8.69 21.57
N ILE A 582 -1.69 -8.31 22.25
CA ILE A 582 -0.37 -8.94 22.11
C ILE A 582 -0.40 -10.35 22.72
N ARG A 583 0.10 -11.35 21.99
CA ARG A 583 -0.07 -12.77 22.37
C ARG A 583 1.21 -13.52 22.70
N GLU A 584 2.37 -13.08 22.22
CA GLU A 584 3.63 -13.79 22.45
C GLU A 584 4.63 -12.92 23.20
N TYR A 585 5.34 -13.53 24.15
CA TYR A 585 6.28 -12.87 25.04
C TYR A 585 7.51 -13.75 25.29
N VAL A 586 8.70 -13.15 25.27
CA VAL A 586 9.95 -13.81 25.68
C VAL A 586 9.94 -14.01 27.18
N SER A 587 10.07 -15.26 27.62
CA SER A 587 9.99 -15.63 29.04
C SER A 587 8.76 -15.06 29.78
N GLY A 588 7.66 -14.81 29.04
CA GLY A 588 6.41 -14.27 29.59
C GLY A 588 6.39 -12.76 29.88
N THR A 589 7.48 -12.02 29.64
CA THR A 589 7.57 -10.59 30.03
C THR A 589 7.81 -9.63 28.87
N ILE A 590 8.60 -10.00 27.85
CA ILE A 590 8.99 -9.07 26.77
C ILE A 590 8.13 -9.36 25.53
N PRO A 591 7.28 -8.43 25.05
CA PRO A 591 6.39 -8.70 23.94
C PRO A 591 7.17 -8.93 22.63
N VAL A 592 6.78 -9.92 21.84
CA VAL A 592 7.43 -10.25 20.56
C VAL A 592 6.78 -9.45 19.42
N PRO A 593 7.51 -8.64 18.64
CA PRO A 593 6.93 -7.95 17.49
C PRO A 593 6.46 -8.95 16.43
N THR A 594 5.35 -8.65 15.78
CA THR A 594 4.88 -9.41 14.61
C THR A 594 5.66 -9.03 13.34
N HIS A 595 6.11 -7.77 13.27
CA HIS A 595 6.88 -7.22 12.16
C HIS A 595 7.90 -6.20 12.69
N TYR A 596 8.85 -5.83 11.85
CA TYR A 596 9.72 -4.66 12.05
C TYR A 596 9.56 -3.71 10.87
N PHE A 597 9.42 -2.42 11.14
CA PHE A 597 9.36 -1.41 10.09
C PHE A 597 10.71 -0.75 9.86
N ALA A 598 10.93 -0.29 8.64
CA ALA A 598 12.04 0.59 8.27
C ALA A 598 11.54 1.67 7.31
N VAL A 599 11.77 2.94 7.63
CA VAL A 599 11.50 4.09 6.76
C VAL A 599 12.83 4.75 6.41
N LEU A 600 13.17 4.73 5.14
CA LEU A 600 14.34 5.35 4.56
C LEU A 600 13.95 6.66 3.90
N THR A 601 14.53 7.77 4.34
CA THR A 601 14.24 9.11 3.79
C THR A 601 15.52 9.78 3.32
N SER A 602 15.49 10.35 2.12
CA SER A 602 16.56 11.17 1.54
C SER A 602 15.96 12.40 0.85
N CYS A 603 16.81 13.27 0.31
CA CYS A 603 16.33 14.30 -0.61
C CYS A 603 15.94 13.66 -1.95
N LEU A 604 14.92 14.20 -2.63
CA LEU A 604 14.56 13.79 -3.99
C LEU A 604 15.64 14.24 -5.00
N ASP A 605 16.21 15.41 -4.75
CA ASP A 605 17.40 15.90 -5.43
C ASP A 605 18.65 15.31 -4.74
N PHE A 606 19.22 14.26 -5.33
CA PHE A 606 20.38 13.55 -4.77
C PHE A 606 21.68 14.38 -4.75
N THR A 607 21.69 15.60 -5.32
CA THR A 607 22.82 16.52 -5.12
C THR A 607 22.87 17.08 -3.70
N GLN A 608 21.74 17.08 -2.98
CA GLN A 608 21.63 17.53 -1.60
C GLN A 608 21.71 16.36 -0.62
N ALA A 609 22.44 16.55 0.48
CA ALA A 609 22.50 15.55 1.54
C ALA A 609 21.16 15.42 2.29
N ALA A 610 20.86 14.22 2.80
CA ALA A 610 19.60 13.95 3.50
C ALA A 610 19.34 14.84 4.73
N ASP A 611 20.39 15.24 5.45
CA ASP A 611 20.33 16.10 6.65
C ASP A 611 20.29 17.61 6.33
N SER A 612 20.42 17.99 5.06
CA SER A 612 20.37 19.39 4.60
C SER A 612 19.42 19.59 3.41
N CYS A 613 18.42 18.72 3.27
CA CYS A 613 17.47 18.78 2.16
C CYS A 613 16.51 19.97 2.28
N SER A 614 16.53 20.85 1.28
CA SER A 614 15.62 22.01 1.19
C SER A 614 14.38 21.73 0.33
N GLY A 615 14.47 20.74 -0.56
CA GLY A 615 13.46 20.40 -1.55
C GLY A 615 12.48 19.29 -1.13
N PRO A 616 11.79 18.66 -2.11
CA PRO A 616 10.95 17.49 -1.87
C PRO A 616 11.77 16.31 -1.33
N LEU A 617 11.13 15.49 -0.50
CA LEU A 617 11.72 14.28 0.07
C LEU A 617 11.46 13.07 -0.82
N SER A 618 12.34 12.08 -0.74
CA SER A 618 12.15 10.74 -1.28
C SER A 618 12.09 9.76 -0.12
N SER A 619 11.02 8.95 -0.07
CA SER A 619 10.82 7.95 1.00
C SER A 619 10.63 6.55 0.43
N ALA A 620 11.21 5.56 1.10
CA ALA A 620 10.91 4.14 0.90
C ALA A 620 10.66 3.51 2.27
N ALA A 621 9.57 2.76 2.41
CA ALA A 621 9.22 2.09 3.66
C ALA A 621 9.08 0.58 3.46
N PHE A 622 9.36 -0.17 4.52
CA PHE A 622 9.26 -1.63 4.57
C PHE A 622 8.58 -2.03 5.87
N ILE A 623 7.77 -3.10 5.82
CA ILE A 623 7.19 -3.76 7.00
C ILE A 623 7.52 -5.24 6.89
N LEU A 624 8.61 -5.65 7.53
CA LEU A 624 9.20 -6.97 7.38
C LEU A 624 8.59 -7.96 8.37
N PRO A 625 8.05 -9.12 7.92
CA PRO A 625 7.42 -10.09 8.82
C PRO A 625 8.47 -10.75 9.72
N HIS A 626 8.25 -10.67 11.03
CA HIS A 626 9.14 -11.22 12.03
C HIS A 626 8.81 -12.69 12.27
N ARG A 627 9.45 -13.56 11.47
CA ARG A 627 9.14 -15.00 11.43
C ARG A 627 10.29 -15.87 11.96
N PRO A 628 9.98 -17.04 12.56
CA PRO A 628 10.99 -17.98 13.07
C PRO A 628 11.73 -18.75 11.97
N SER A 629 11.25 -18.70 10.72
CA SER A 629 11.88 -19.29 9.55
C SER A 629 11.83 -18.34 8.35
N ASN A 630 12.73 -18.55 7.38
CA ASN A 630 12.79 -17.80 6.13
C ASN A 630 12.15 -18.57 4.96
N ASP A 631 11.21 -19.49 5.25
CA ASP A 631 10.59 -20.38 4.25
C ASP A 631 9.82 -19.64 3.14
N GLU A 632 9.56 -18.35 3.32
CA GLU A 632 9.00 -17.48 2.28
C GLU A 632 9.89 -17.37 1.03
N THR A 633 11.20 -17.51 1.22
CA THR A 633 12.17 -17.59 0.12
C THR A 633 12.79 -18.99 0.05
N CYS A 634 12.69 -19.62 -1.11
CA CYS A 634 13.28 -20.94 -1.34
C CYS A 634 14.82 -20.91 -1.42
N ARG A 635 15.41 -19.71 -1.46
CA ARG A 635 16.86 -19.48 -1.51
C ARG A 635 17.45 -19.14 -0.15
N SER A 636 16.72 -19.35 0.96
CA SER A 636 17.19 -18.96 2.29
C SER A 636 18.46 -19.70 2.74
N SER A 637 18.79 -20.85 2.15
CA SER A 637 20.05 -21.56 2.38
C SER A 637 21.26 -20.89 1.70
N GLU A 638 21.03 -20.03 0.71
CA GLU A 638 22.06 -19.26 0.03
C GLU A 638 22.45 -18.01 0.83
N GLU A 639 23.51 -17.31 0.38
CA GLU A 639 23.92 -16.03 0.95
C GLU A 639 22.80 -14.99 0.88
N GLU A 640 22.71 -14.14 1.92
CA GLU A 640 21.62 -13.15 2.01
C GLU A 640 21.58 -12.18 0.83
N SER A 641 22.73 -11.94 0.18
CA SER A 641 22.87 -11.11 -1.02
C SER A 641 21.98 -11.54 -2.18
N ARG A 642 21.59 -12.83 -2.23
CA ARG A 642 20.81 -13.40 -3.33
C ARG A 642 19.30 -13.34 -3.13
N TRP A 643 18.81 -13.05 -1.93
CA TRP A 643 17.37 -13.16 -1.63
C TRP A 643 16.81 -12.11 -0.67
N ALA A 644 17.62 -11.55 0.24
CA ALA A 644 17.12 -10.67 1.29
C ALA A 644 16.59 -9.33 0.72
N GLU A 645 17.26 -8.75 -0.28
CA GLU A 645 16.79 -7.51 -0.93
C GLU A 645 15.46 -7.75 -1.69
N GLU A 646 15.30 -8.90 -2.34
CA GLU A 646 14.05 -9.25 -3.03
C GLU A 646 12.89 -9.42 -2.03
N LEU A 647 13.14 -10.09 -0.91
CA LEU A 647 12.16 -10.23 0.17
C LEU A 647 11.75 -8.86 0.73
N MET A 648 12.72 -7.96 0.97
CA MET A 648 12.41 -6.60 1.41
C MET A 648 11.58 -5.83 0.39
N LYS A 649 11.91 -5.91 -0.90
CA LYS A 649 11.11 -5.29 -1.98
C LYS A 649 9.69 -5.84 -2.04
N MET A 650 9.49 -7.12 -1.74
CA MET A 650 8.16 -7.73 -1.66
C MET A 650 7.30 -7.10 -0.55
N HIS A 651 7.94 -6.83 0.59
CA HIS A 651 7.38 -6.22 1.80
C HIS A 651 7.58 -4.69 1.87
N THR A 652 7.73 -4.05 0.70
CA THR A 652 7.61 -2.59 0.58
C THR A 652 6.24 -2.12 1.09
N ALA A 653 6.18 -0.89 1.58
CA ALA A 653 4.97 -0.30 2.13
C ALA A 653 4.95 1.22 1.91
N ARG A 654 3.80 1.82 2.20
CA ARG A 654 3.67 3.28 2.34
C ARG A 654 4.12 3.68 3.73
N VAL A 655 4.57 4.92 3.90
CA VAL A 655 4.79 5.46 5.26
C VAL A 655 3.47 5.47 6.04
N ARG A 656 2.34 5.71 5.36
CA ARG A 656 1.01 5.65 5.97
C ARG A 656 0.68 4.27 6.55
N ASP A 657 1.15 3.18 5.94
CA ASP A 657 0.96 1.83 6.49
C ASP A 657 1.76 1.66 7.80
N VAL A 658 2.99 2.19 7.86
CA VAL A 658 3.80 2.20 9.07
C VAL A 658 3.11 3.00 10.18
N GLU A 659 2.57 4.17 9.87
CA GLU A 659 1.86 5.01 10.85
C GLU A 659 0.61 4.32 11.43
N LEU A 660 -0.17 3.60 10.60
CA LEU A 660 -1.33 2.83 11.05
C LEU A 660 -0.93 1.71 12.02
N LEU A 661 0.10 0.94 11.66
CA LEU A 661 0.58 -0.22 12.42
C LEU A 661 1.35 0.15 13.69
N THR A 662 1.87 1.37 13.79
CA THR A 662 2.68 1.82 14.95
C THR A 662 1.97 2.84 15.82
N GLY A 663 0.93 3.52 15.31
CA GLY A 663 0.32 4.67 15.98
C GLY A 663 1.26 5.88 16.07
N LEU A 664 2.27 5.95 15.20
CA LEU A 664 3.18 7.09 15.07
C LEU A 664 2.70 8.03 13.97
N ASP A 665 3.07 9.30 14.05
CA ASP A 665 2.93 10.29 12.96
C ASP A 665 4.28 10.91 12.62
N LEU A 666 4.72 10.73 11.38
CA LEU A 666 6.05 11.08 10.88
C LEU A 666 6.04 12.43 10.14
N TYR A 667 7.24 12.95 9.83
CA TYR A 667 7.46 14.16 9.03
C TYR A 667 6.78 15.43 9.56
N ARG A 668 6.76 15.59 10.88
CA ARG A 668 6.06 16.70 11.54
C ARG A 668 6.80 18.03 11.47
N ARG A 669 8.09 18.01 11.18
CA ARG A 669 8.92 19.22 11.00
C ARG A 669 9.61 19.17 9.65
N THR A 670 8.97 19.75 8.64
CA THR A 670 9.53 19.90 7.29
C THR A 670 9.21 21.29 6.76
N THR A 671 9.87 21.70 5.67
CA THR A 671 9.57 22.95 4.94
C THR A 671 8.40 22.80 3.95
N ARG A 672 7.79 21.61 3.87
CA ARG A 672 6.73 21.28 2.90
C ARG A 672 5.36 21.56 3.48
N SER A 673 4.39 21.82 2.61
CA SER A 673 2.99 21.90 3.04
C SER A 673 2.50 20.55 3.54
N TYR A 674 1.55 20.53 4.47
CA TYR A 674 1.07 19.28 5.03
C TYR A 674 0.38 18.39 3.97
N GLY A 675 -0.30 18.98 2.97
CA GLY A 675 -0.85 18.22 1.84
C GLY A 675 0.21 17.49 1.01
N GLU A 676 1.38 18.11 0.79
CA GLU A 676 2.52 17.44 0.14
C GLU A 676 3.09 16.31 1.01
N ILE A 677 3.13 16.51 2.34
CA ILE A 677 3.53 15.46 3.28
C ILE A 677 2.55 14.29 3.28
N LEU A 678 1.24 14.52 3.17
CA LEU A 678 0.26 13.44 3.00
C LEU A 678 0.51 12.68 1.69
N SER A 679 0.76 13.38 0.58
CA SER A 679 1.11 12.75 -0.69
C SER A 679 2.40 11.91 -0.61
N LEU A 680 3.40 12.38 0.15
CA LEU A 680 4.62 11.61 0.43
C LEU A 680 4.30 10.37 1.27
N LYS A 681 3.45 10.51 2.29
CA LYS A 681 3.08 9.40 3.18
C LYS A 681 2.32 8.28 2.47
N THR A 682 1.51 8.63 1.46
CA THR A 682 0.75 7.67 0.62
C THR A 682 1.55 7.12 -0.56
N TYR A 683 2.71 7.69 -0.86
CA TYR A 683 3.59 7.17 -1.91
C TYR A 683 4.12 5.78 -1.54
N MET A 684 4.16 4.88 -2.53
CA MET A 684 4.72 3.54 -2.37
C MET A 684 5.77 3.32 -3.46
N HIS A 685 6.99 2.98 -3.04
CA HIS A 685 8.02 2.56 -3.98
C HIS A 685 7.76 1.11 -4.42
N THR A 686 7.37 0.91 -5.68
CA THR A 686 6.91 -0.39 -6.21
C THR A 686 8.03 -1.36 -6.57
N TYR A 687 9.24 -0.83 -6.80
CA TYR A 687 10.40 -1.55 -7.37
C TYR A 687 10.08 -2.24 -8.72
N GLU A 688 9.07 -1.76 -9.41
CA GLU A 688 8.77 -2.16 -10.79
C GLU A 688 9.40 -1.18 -11.78
N SER A 689 9.64 -1.63 -13.00
CA SER A 689 10.03 -0.75 -14.11
C SER A 689 8.93 0.27 -14.42
N GLU A 690 9.30 1.43 -14.98
CA GLU A 690 8.31 2.39 -15.46
C GLU A 690 7.41 1.79 -16.56
N ILE A 691 6.15 2.23 -16.60
CA ILE A 691 5.07 1.69 -17.45
C ILE A 691 5.15 2.20 -18.87
#